data_AF-A0A943JSU5-F1
#
_entry.id   AF-A0A943JSU5-F1
#
_cell.length_a   1.000
_cell.length_b   1.000
_cell.length_c   1.000
_cell.angle_alpha   90.00
_cell.angle_beta   90.00
_cell.angle_gamma   90.00
#
_symmetry.space_group_name_H-M   'P 1'
#
loop_
_entity.id
_entity.type
_entity.pdbx_description
1 polymer ?
#
loop_
_entity_poly.entity_id
_entity_poly.type
_entity_poly.pdbx_seq_one_letter_code
_entity_poly.pdbx_strand_id
1 'polypeptide(L)'
;MRKFEEIFTVRKLVEHFNMEVINEGDLDFQLKLPSLYHVGYELIGFFDEKGEELNKYLHIYGKKEARFVDTLPCEKKAEMWDKYFSYGFPALIITAETKVTPEMIAGAKKNNKTILKSPMRTTKTIRELKFFLSKELAEEKMINGYMLLEIMGVGVLLTGYEDAKLGVTIELLERGHKLVTDNNLIIRRMAENDLEGYNRFDKSQMDSHFFIQNTDGSQIDVTTQFGIKATRKMKRIDMLVVLEEWNEKKFYDRLGLDEVYEEFLGEKILKLVIPVRRGRNLAIILETAALNYRLKKMGVNSAEYFMKESQKIIMANRAKQGENMNEKKLPVKKLKDEFNLKVLHGEDMLESTFIKVTGIHRPSLALSGYVDMYEDEGYTGVQLFSKVEFKYLSSLDEAKRIENLKRYLEFNFPVIVLTSDAEVPDYFLDLIKETKTILCRAPYRKASQIIANFNGFLETYFTPSISLHGVFLELYGFGVLLVGRSGIGKSETALELIHRGHRLVADDLVKFVKDVSGDIIGKSATLPYFMEIRGLGIIDIKTLYGLGAVRINKKLDIIIELKEQERDNYMTAVDYQSTSSEILGNKIAKFILYISSGRNAAAMVEIAVMNLMAIKLGHDPEKLYREGLKRMTEEERKLLTE
;
A
#
# COMPACT_ATOMS: atom_id res chain seq x y z
N MET A 1 -8.76 -33.94 28.18
CA MET A 1 -9.45 -35.18 27.74
C MET A 1 -10.36 -34.82 26.57
N ARG A 2 -10.45 -35.71 25.58
CA ARG A 2 -11.06 -35.63 24.23
C ARG A 2 -12.20 -34.62 23.98
N LYS A 3 -12.04 -33.82 22.91
CA LYS A 3 -13.14 -33.30 22.06
C LYS A 3 -12.96 -33.72 20.59
N PHE A 4 -12.19 -34.78 20.35
CA PHE A 4 -12.24 -35.52 19.09
C PHE A 4 -13.23 -36.65 19.34
N GLU A 5 -14.32 -36.68 18.58
CA GLU A 5 -15.48 -37.61 18.66
C GLU A 5 -16.56 -37.27 19.71
N GLU A 6 -16.99 -36.02 19.84
CA GLU A 6 -18.33 -35.80 20.40
C GLU A 6 -19.36 -36.20 19.33
N ILE A 7 -19.99 -37.36 19.51
CA ILE A 7 -21.03 -37.84 18.60
C ILE A 7 -22.17 -36.82 18.59
N PHE A 8 -22.48 -36.25 17.43
CA PHE A 8 -23.58 -35.31 17.26
C PHE A 8 -24.85 -36.06 16.88
N THR A 9 -25.87 -36.03 17.75
CA THR A 9 -27.12 -36.78 17.57
C THR A 9 -28.32 -35.88 17.31
N VAL A 10 -29.41 -36.47 16.82
CA VAL A 10 -30.69 -35.77 16.62
C VAL A 10 -31.19 -35.14 17.93
N ARG A 11 -30.95 -35.78 19.08
CA ARG A 11 -31.28 -35.27 20.42
C ARG A 11 -30.71 -33.88 20.69
N LYS A 12 -29.46 -33.62 20.27
CA LYS A 12 -28.83 -32.29 20.44
C LYS A 12 -29.55 -31.18 19.67
N LEU A 13 -30.20 -31.50 18.53
CA LEU A 13 -31.04 -30.54 17.81
C LEU A 13 -32.31 -30.18 18.60
N VAL A 14 -32.93 -31.18 19.24
CA VAL A 14 -34.13 -31.00 20.06
C VAL A 14 -33.83 -30.03 21.20
N GLU A 15 -32.75 -30.27 21.93
CA GLU A 15 -32.32 -29.45 23.06
C GLU A 15 -31.92 -28.03 22.63
N HIS A 16 -31.13 -27.88 21.57
CA HIS A 16 -30.61 -26.59 21.14
C HIS A 16 -31.70 -25.67 20.56
N PHE A 17 -32.60 -26.23 19.74
CA PHE A 17 -33.64 -25.45 19.06
C PHE A 17 -34.99 -25.48 19.78
N ASN A 18 -35.07 -26.15 20.94
CA ASN A 18 -36.31 -26.38 21.68
C ASN A 18 -37.42 -26.94 20.77
N MET A 19 -37.09 -28.01 20.03
CA MET A 19 -38.04 -28.65 19.12
C MET A 19 -39.01 -29.53 19.89
N GLU A 20 -40.27 -29.57 19.46
CA GLU A 20 -41.26 -30.49 20.00
C GLU A 20 -41.09 -31.87 19.34
N VAL A 21 -40.97 -32.94 20.13
CA VAL A 21 -40.89 -34.31 19.62
C VAL A 21 -42.31 -34.82 19.37
N ILE A 22 -42.68 -34.94 18.10
CA ILE A 22 -44.02 -35.39 17.68
C ILE A 22 -44.10 -36.91 17.64
N ASN A 23 -43.02 -37.55 17.16
CA ASN A 23 -42.84 -38.99 17.22
C ASN A 23 -41.38 -39.28 17.60
N GLU A 24 -41.20 -40.04 18.67
CA GLU A 24 -39.89 -40.49 19.12
C GLU A 24 -39.52 -41.77 18.38
N GLY A 25 -38.54 -41.67 17.47
CA GLY A 25 -37.88 -42.81 16.83
C GLY A 25 -36.48 -42.97 17.41
N ASP A 26 -35.47 -42.99 16.55
CA ASP A 26 -34.07 -42.93 16.96
C ASP A 26 -33.61 -41.46 17.17
N LEU A 27 -33.68 -40.97 18.41
CA LEU A 27 -33.13 -39.66 18.79
C LEU A 27 -31.59 -39.67 18.91
N ASP A 28 -31.00 -40.85 19.05
CA ASP A 28 -29.55 -41.02 19.20
C ASP A 28 -28.86 -41.27 17.86
N PHE A 29 -29.62 -41.20 16.76
CA PHE A 29 -29.11 -41.26 15.39
C PHE A 29 -28.01 -40.22 15.19
N GLN A 30 -26.85 -40.69 14.70
CA GLN A 30 -25.67 -39.87 14.52
C GLN A 30 -25.74 -39.08 13.21
N LEU A 31 -25.71 -37.75 13.30
CA LEU A 31 -25.61 -36.89 12.13
C LEU A 31 -24.14 -36.73 11.74
N LYS A 32 -23.82 -37.07 10.49
CA LYS A 32 -22.46 -36.99 9.94
C LYS A 32 -22.28 -35.91 8.89
N LEU A 33 -23.38 -35.35 8.40
CA LEU A 33 -23.39 -34.46 7.25
C LEU A 33 -24.14 -33.17 7.59
N PRO A 34 -23.58 -31.98 7.29
CA PRO A 34 -24.22 -30.69 7.54
C PRO A 34 -25.27 -30.32 6.47
N SER A 35 -25.97 -31.32 5.93
CA SER A 35 -26.86 -31.16 4.79
C SER A 35 -28.32 -31.32 5.19
N LEU A 36 -29.17 -30.47 4.61
CA LEU A 36 -30.62 -30.53 4.73
C LEU A 36 -31.21 -30.93 3.39
N TYR A 37 -32.20 -31.81 3.42
CA TYR A 37 -32.97 -32.19 2.24
C TYR A 37 -34.39 -31.63 2.34
N HIS A 38 -34.86 -30.98 1.26
CA HIS A 38 -36.22 -30.44 1.22
C HIS A 38 -37.12 -31.46 0.55
N VAL A 39 -38.10 -31.97 1.31
CA VAL A 39 -38.97 -33.05 0.83
C VAL A 39 -39.81 -32.54 -0.34
N GLY A 40 -39.97 -33.32 -1.40
CA GLY A 40 -40.72 -32.86 -2.56
C GLY A 40 -41.08 -33.97 -3.54
N TYR A 41 -40.08 -34.52 -4.24
CA TYR A 41 -40.27 -35.55 -5.25
C TYR A 41 -40.92 -36.83 -4.69
N GLU A 42 -40.64 -37.13 -3.43
CA GLU A 42 -41.18 -38.27 -2.71
C GLU A 42 -42.70 -38.14 -2.52
N LEU A 43 -43.19 -36.90 -2.38
CA LEU A 43 -44.60 -36.61 -2.17
C LEU A 43 -45.43 -36.91 -3.44
N ILE A 44 -44.80 -36.88 -4.61
CA ILE A 44 -45.43 -37.25 -5.89
C ILE A 44 -45.11 -38.70 -6.32
N GLY A 45 -44.42 -39.46 -5.47
CA GLY A 45 -44.15 -40.88 -5.70
C GLY A 45 -42.80 -41.19 -6.37
N PHE A 46 -41.93 -40.20 -6.60
CA PHE A 46 -40.58 -40.42 -7.10
C PHE A 46 -39.59 -40.57 -5.95
N PHE A 47 -38.88 -41.70 -5.90
CA PHE A 47 -37.92 -41.99 -4.84
C PHE A 47 -36.59 -42.40 -5.46
N ASP A 48 -35.53 -41.64 -5.18
CA ASP A 48 -34.17 -42.05 -5.52
C ASP A 48 -33.63 -43.00 -4.44
N GLU A 49 -33.96 -44.28 -4.57
CA GLU A 49 -33.66 -45.30 -3.56
C GLU A 49 -32.16 -45.45 -3.28
N LYS A 50 -31.31 -45.12 -4.27
CA LYS A 50 -29.85 -45.16 -4.14
C LYS A 50 -29.24 -43.81 -3.78
N GLY A 51 -30.04 -42.75 -3.74
CA GLY A 51 -29.61 -41.39 -3.43
C GLY A 51 -29.11 -41.27 -2.01
N GLU A 52 -27.94 -40.64 -1.83
CA GLU A 52 -27.41 -40.34 -0.49
C GLU A 52 -28.29 -39.31 0.24
N GLU A 53 -28.91 -38.38 -0.49
CA GLU A 53 -29.72 -37.31 0.08
C GLU A 53 -30.91 -37.86 0.86
N LEU A 54 -31.69 -38.75 0.23
CA LEU A 54 -32.89 -39.37 0.81
C LEU A 54 -32.62 -40.26 2.03
N ASN A 55 -31.38 -40.78 2.14
CA ASN A 55 -31.03 -41.76 3.16
C ASN A 55 -30.16 -41.19 4.29
N LYS A 56 -29.48 -40.06 4.09
CA LYS A 56 -28.49 -39.56 5.05
C LYS A 56 -28.78 -38.15 5.56
N TYR A 57 -29.55 -37.34 4.85
CA TYR A 57 -29.71 -35.91 5.20
C TYR A 57 -30.88 -35.70 6.14
N LEU A 58 -30.86 -34.59 6.89
CA LEU A 58 -31.97 -34.20 7.73
C LEU A 58 -33.09 -33.61 6.86
N HIS A 59 -34.31 -34.11 6.97
CA HIS A 59 -35.38 -33.75 6.04
C HIS A 59 -36.22 -32.59 6.59
N ILE A 60 -36.59 -31.66 5.72
CA ILE A 60 -37.40 -30.48 6.06
C ILE A 60 -38.75 -30.56 5.34
N TYR A 61 -39.83 -30.49 6.12
CA TYR A 61 -41.20 -30.44 5.64
C TYR A 61 -41.83 -29.08 5.94
N GLY A 62 -41.95 -28.27 4.89
CA GLY A 62 -42.40 -26.89 4.95
C GLY A 62 -43.88 -26.70 4.64
N LYS A 63 -44.26 -25.43 4.52
CA LYS A 63 -45.64 -25.03 4.21
C LYS A 63 -46.09 -25.44 2.80
N LYS A 64 -45.17 -25.41 1.83
CA LYS A 64 -45.50 -25.70 0.41
C LYS A 64 -45.84 -27.18 0.24
N GLU A 65 -45.03 -28.02 0.85
CA GLU A 65 -45.17 -29.47 0.89
C GLU A 65 -46.48 -29.85 1.59
N ALA A 66 -46.76 -29.22 2.73
CA ALA A 66 -48.02 -29.38 3.45
C ALA A 66 -49.25 -29.09 2.61
N ARG A 67 -49.25 -27.95 1.90
CA ARG A 67 -50.36 -27.57 1.01
C ARG A 67 -50.58 -28.58 -0.10
N PHE A 68 -49.51 -29.13 -0.67
CA PHE A 68 -49.61 -30.17 -1.68
C PHE A 68 -50.20 -31.46 -1.10
N VAL A 69 -49.63 -31.95 -0.01
CA VAL A 69 -50.10 -33.18 0.64
C VAL A 69 -51.57 -33.06 1.05
N ASP A 70 -52.01 -31.90 1.54
CA ASP A 70 -53.41 -31.66 1.91
C ASP A 70 -54.41 -31.94 0.77
N THR A 71 -53.99 -31.77 -0.51
CA THR A 71 -54.83 -32.06 -1.69
C THR A 71 -55.06 -33.55 -1.96
N LEU A 72 -54.26 -34.43 -1.35
CA LEU A 72 -54.33 -35.88 -1.60
C LEU A 72 -55.44 -36.56 -0.76
N PRO A 73 -56.10 -37.61 -1.29
CA PRO A 73 -56.98 -38.48 -0.51
C PRO A 73 -56.26 -39.17 0.65
N CYS A 74 -56.97 -39.50 1.73
CA CYS A 74 -56.41 -40.14 2.93
C CYS A 74 -55.66 -41.46 2.62
N GLU A 75 -56.19 -42.31 1.74
CA GLU A 75 -55.54 -43.57 1.35
C GLU A 75 -54.18 -43.32 0.68
N LYS A 76 -54.12 -42.36 -0.25
CA LYS A 76 -52.86 -41.97 -0.92
C LYS A 76 -51.86 -41.32 0.04
N LYS A 77 -52.34 -40.52 1.00
CA LYS A 77 -51.48 -39.94 2.05
C LYS A 77 -50.83 -41.04 2.89
N ALA A 78 -51.61 -42.05 3.29
CA ALA A 78 -51.12 -43.15 4.11
C ALA A 78 -50.07 -43.99 3.35
N GLU A 79 -50.32 -44.35 2.10
CA GLU A 79 -49.37 -45.10 1.26
C GLU A 79 -48.05 -44.32 1.04
N MET A 80 -48.17 -43.03 0.71
CA MET A 80 -47.04 -42.14 0.50
C MET A 80 -46.18 -42.01 1.76
N TRP A 81 -46.78 -41.72 2.93
CA TRP A 81 -46.04 -41.59 4.18
C TRP A 81 -45.42 -42.90 4.63
N ASP A 82 -46.12 -44.03 4.46
CA ASP A 82 -45.57 -45.35 4.79
C ASP A 82 -44.33 -45.66 3.96
N LYS A 83 -44.39 -45.44 2.65
CA LYS A 83 -43.23 -45.61 1.77
C LYS A 83 -42.12 -44.61 2.11
N TYR A 84 -42.43 -43.34 2.31
CA TYR A 84 -41.45 -42.31 2.65
C TYR A 84 -40.70 -42.63 3.94
N PHE A 85 -41.41 -43.00 5.02
CA PHE A 85 -40.76 -43.31 6.30
C PHE A 85 -39.97 -44.63 6.30
N SER A 86 -40.09 -45.47 5.27
CA SER A 86 -39.25 -46.68 5.12
C SER A 86 -37.78 -46.37 4.79
N TYR A 87 -37.45 -45.17 4.30
CA TYR A 87 -36.09 -44.79 3.89
C TYR A 87 -35.18 -44.39 5.06
N GLY A 88 -33.87 -44.40 4.85
CA GLY A 88 -32.85 -44.32 5.91
C GLY A 88 -32.67 -42.98 6.63
N PHE A 89 -33.36 -41.90 6.24
CA PHE A 89 -33.05 -40.56 6.76
C PHE A 89 -33.18 -40.43 8.30
N PRO A 90 -32.41 -39.51 8.92
CA PRO A 90 -32.28 -39.40 10.38
C PRO A 90 -33.55 -38.93 11.08
N ALA A 91 -34.16 -37.85 10.58
CA ALA A 91 -35.36 -37.26 11.16
C ALA A 91 -36.09 -36.38 10.14
N LEU A 92 -37.41 -36.26 10.29
CA LEU A 92 -38.25 -35.30 9.59
C LEU A 92 -38.53 -34.09 10.49
N ILE A 93 -38.14 -32.90 10.06
CA ILE A 93 -38.41 -31.64 10.75
C ILE A 93 -39.57 -30.91 10.07
N ILE A 94 -40.65 -30.75 10.83
CA ILE A 94 -41.85 -30.03 10.45
C ILE A 94 -41.73 -28.59 10.92
N THR A 95 -42.00 -27.63 10.03
CA THR A 95 -41.90 -26.21 10.35
C THR A 95 -43.14 -25.71 11.11
N ALA A 96 -43.03 -24.63 11.89
CA ALA A 96 -44.06 -24.20 12.85
C ALA A 96 -45.47 -23.99 12.25
N GLU A 97 -45.52 -23.57 10.99
CA GLU A 97 -46.76 -23.24 10.28
C GLU A 97 -47.44 -24.44 9.60
N THR A 98 -46.87 -25.64 9.76
CA THR A 98 -47.36 -26.87 9.16
C THR A 98 -48.09 -27.73 10.18
N LYS A 99 -49.24 -28.29 9.77
CA LYS A 99 -50.00 -29.26 10.58
C LYS A 99 -49.40 -30.66 10.44
N VAL A 100 -49.41 -31.40 11.53
CA VAL A 100 -49.06 -32.82 11.55
C VAL A 100 -50.35 -33.60 11.28
N THR A 101 -50.34 -34.51 10.31
CA THR A 101 -51.51 -35.32 9.97
C THR A 101 -51.46 -36.70 10.66
N PRO A 102 -52.61 -37.33 10.95
CA PRO A 102 -52.65 -38.65 11.58
C PRO A 102 -51.93 -39.73 10.76
N GLU A 103 -52.02 -39.68 9.44
CA GLU A 103 -51.38 -40.64 8.52
C GLU A 103 -49.85 -40.56 8.60
N MET A 104 -49.31 -39.34 8.78
CA MET A 104 -47.88 -39.12 8.95
C MET A 104 -47.38 -39.71 10.28
N ILE A 105 -48.13 -39.53 11.37
CA ILE A 105 -47.79 -40.12 12.67
C ILE A 105 -47.85 -41.64 12.61
N ALA A 106 -48.88 -42.21 11.96
CA ALA A 106 -49.02 -43.65 11.79
C ALA A 106 -47.84 -44.26 11.00
N GLY A 107 -47.47 -43.65 9.87
CA GLY A 107 -46.33 -44.08 9.07
C GLY A 107 -44.99 -43.98 9.82
N ALA A 108 -44.77 -42.91 10.58
CA ALA A 108 -43.56 -42.74 11.36
C ALA A 108 -43.45 -43.73 12.53
N LYS A 109 -44.56 -44.00 13.26
CA LYS A 109 -44.59 -45.03 14.31
C LYS A 109 -44.28 -46.42 13.76
N LYS A 110 -44.88 -46.77 12.63
CA LYS A 110 -44.67 -48.07 11.98
C LYS A 110 -43.22 -48.30 11.58
N ASN A 111 -42.53 -47.26 11.12
CA ASN A 111 -41.16 -47.33 10.62
C ASN A 111 -40.10 -46.83 11.64
N ASN A 112 -40.47 -46.61 12.90
CA ASN A 112 -39.59 -46.08 13.95
C ASN A 112 -38.84 -44.78 13.57
N LYS A 113 -39.55 -43.81 12.99
CA LYS A 113 -38.96 -42.55 12.48
C LYS A 113 -39.18 -41.35 13.38
N THR A 114 -38.12 -40.59 13.62
CA THR A 114 -38.18 -39.36 14.41
C THR A 114 -38.88 -38.25 13.64
N ILE A 115 -39.93 -37.66 14.24
CA ILE A 115 -40.57 -36.42 13.77
C ILE A 115 -40.36 -35.34 14.81
N LEU A 116 -39.74 -34.23 14.39
CA LEU A 116 -39.56 -33.05 15.20
C LEU A 116 -40.37 -31.89 14.64
N LYS A 117 -40.88 -31.02 15.51
CA LYS A 117 -41.54 -29.79 15.11
C LYS A 117 -40.74 -28.59 15.59
N SER A 118 -40.29 -27.80 14.62
CA SER A 118 -39.55 -26.57 14.87
C SER A 118 -40.51 -25.45 15.30
N PRO A 119 -40.14 -24.62 16.30
CA PRO A 119 -40.91 -23.43 16.66
C PRO A 119 -40.77 -22.29 15.64
N MET A 120 -39.96 -22.47 14.59
CA MET A 120 -39.65 -21.46 13.58
C MET A 120 -40.34 -21.74 12.23
N ARG A 121 -40.53 -20.67 11.42
CA ARG A 121 -41.00 -20.75 10.03
C ARG A 121 -39.92 -21.34 9.12
N THR A 122 -40.31 -21.91 7.97
CA THR A 122 -39.45 -22.68 7.06
C THR A 122 -38.11 -22.01 6.75
N THR A 123 -38.11 -20.77 6.27
CA THR A 123 -36.86 -20.06 5.91
C THR A 123 -35.91 -19.89 7.08
N LYS A 124 -36.45 -19.61 8.28
CA LYS A 124 -35.65 -19.45 9.50
C LYS A 124 -35.13 -20.80 9.97
N THR A 125 -35.97 -21.84 10.02
CA THR A 125 -35.58 -23.21 10.37
C THR A 125 -34.40 -23.69 9.51
N ILE A 126 -34.51 -23.56 8.18
CA ILE A 126 -33.44 -23.98 7.26
C ILE A 126 -32.14 -23.21 7.51
N ARG A 127 -32.20 -21.88 7.64
CA ARG A 127 -31.02 -21.05 7.83
C ARG A 127 -30.30 -21.37 9.14
N GLU A 128 -31.04 -21.43 10.25
CA GLU A 128 -30.45 -21.67 11.57
C GLU A 128 -29.91 -23.11 11.69
N LEU A 129 -30.63 -24.11 11.17
CA LEU A 129 -30.14 -25.49 11.13
C LEU A 129 -28.88 -25.63 10.27
N LYS A 130 -28.87 -25.03 9.07
CA LYS A 130 -27.71 -25.11 8.19
C LYS A 130 -26.48 -24.47 8.84
N PHE A 131 -26.64 -23.29 9.45
CA PHE A 131 -25.56 -22.61 10.17
C PHE A 131 -25.04 -23.45 11.34
N PHE A 132 -25.94 -23.98 12.16
CA PHE A 132 -25.60 -24.78 13.33
C PHE A 132 -24.92 -26.10 12.96
N LEU A 133 -25.49 -26.86 12.01
CA LEU A 133 -24.91 -28.12 11.54
C LEU A 133 -23.55 -27.91 10.88
N SER A 134 -23.40 -26.87 10.06
CA SER A 134 -22.10 -26.54 9.43
C SER A 134 -21.02 -26.26 10.47
N LYS A 135 -21.39 -25.71 11.63
CA LYS A 135 -20.47 -25.40 12.72
C LYS A 135 -20.13 -26.63 13.57
N GLU A 136 -21.12 -27.44 13.93
CA GLU A 136 -20.93 -28.58 14.84
C GLU A 136 -20.37 -29.83 14.12
N LEU A 137 -20.63 -29.96 12.81
CA LEU A 137 -20.13 -31.06 11.98
C LEU A 137 -18.96 -30.64 11.09
N ALA A 138 -18.35 -29.47 11.35
CA ALA A 138 -17.19 -28.99 10.62
C ALA A 138 -16.03 -30.00 10.74
N GLU A 139 -15.34 -30.25 9.62
CA GLU A 139 -14.10 -31.03 9.67
C GLU A 139 -13.03 -30.20 10.40
N GLU A 140 -12.56 -30.72 11.53
CA GLU A 140 -11.52 -30.10 12.34
C GLU A 140 -10.19 -30.82 12.14
N LYS A 141 -9.12 -30.06 11.91
CA LYS A 141 -7.76 -30.59 11.79
C LYS A 141 -6.81 -29.81 12.68
N MET A 142 -6.05 -30.53 13.50
CA MET A 142 -4.96 -29.95 14.27
C MET A 142 -3.75 -29.73 13.35
N ILE A 143 -3.17 -28.54 13.41
CA ILE A 143 -1.96 -28.18 12.65
C ILE A 143 -0.89 -27.70 13.63
N ASN A 144 0.33 -28.21 13.44
CA ASN A 144 1.50 -27.88 14.26
C ASN A 144 2.46 -26.99 13.47
N GLY A 145 3.28 -26.20 14.17
CA GLY A 145 4.31 -25.34 13.55
C GLY A 145 3.78 -24.01 12.99
N TYR A 146 2.53 -23.67 13.29
CA TYR A 146 1.92 -22.40 12.89
C TYR A 146 1.33 -21.68 14.10
N MET A 147 1.59 -20.38 14.16
CA MET A 147 0.93 -19.44 15.05
C MET A 147 -0.18 -18.72 14.29
N LEU A 148 -1.31 -18.44 14.93
CA LEU A 148 -2.38 -17.63 14.37
C LEU A 148 -2.51 -16.31 15.12
N LEU A 149 -2.44 -15.20 14.39
CA LEU A 149 -2.61 -13.85 14.91
C LEU A 149 -3.72 -13.10 14.17
N GLU A 150 -4.32 -12.11 14.84
CA GLU A 150 -5.13 -11.07 14.20
C GLU A 150 -4.29 -9.79 14.07
N ILE A 151 -3.84 -9.48 12.85
CA ILE A 151 -3.04 -8.29 12.51
C ILE A 151 -3.91 -7.34 11.69
N MET A 152 -4.18 -6.15 12.21
CA MET A 152 -5.05 -5.15 11.55
C MET A 152 -6.42 -5.69 11.07
N GLY A 153 -6.95 -6.67 11.80
CA GLY A 153 -8.22 -7.33 11.51
C GLY A 153 -8.12 -8.50 10.52
N VAL A 154 -6.93 -8.82 10.01
CA VAL A 154 -6.66 -9.96 9.11
C VAL A 154 -6.14 -11.13 9.95
N GLY A 155 -6.65 -12.33 9.72
CA GLY A 155 -6.10 -13.54 10.34
C GLY A 155 -4.87 -14.04 9.61
N VAL A 156 -3.72 -13.87 10.24
CA VAL A 156 -2.41 -14.23 9.68
C VAL A 156 -1.93 -15.53 10.33
N LEU A 157 -1.83 -16.57 9.52
CA LEU A 157 -1.18 -17.81 9.88
C LEU A 157 0.33 -17.62 9.66
N LEU A 158 1.13 -17.69 10.72
CA LEU A 158 2.55 -17.40 10.72
C LEU A 158 3.35 -18.68 10.96
N THR A 159 4.33 -18.95 10.11
CA THR A 159 5.31 -20.04 10.28
C THR A 159 6.72 -19.58 9.94
N GLY A 160 7.72 -20.36 10.34
CA GLY A 160 9.14 -20.02 10.22
C GLY A 160 9.94 -20.56 11.41
N TYR A 161 11.19 -20.11 11.54
CA TYR A 161 12.03 -20.48 12.68
C TYR A 161 11.59 -19.77 13.96
N GLU A 162 11.77 -20.44 15.11
CA GLU A 162 11.14 -20.06 16.39
C GLU A 162 11.52 -18.65 16.86
N ASP A 163 12.81 -18.27 16.80
CA ASP A 163 13.26 -16.95 17.26
C ASP A 163 12.59 -15.79 16.51
N ALA A 164 12.41 -15.91 15.18
CA ALA A 164 11.75 -14.86 14.41
C ALA A 164 10.26 -14.80 14.69
N LYS A 165 9.57 -15.94 14.80
CA LYS A 165 8.15 -15.99 15.15
C LYS A 165 7.91 -15.35 16.52
N LEU A 166 8.72 -15.71 17.52
CA LEU A 166 8.60 -15.18 18.87
C LEU A 166 8.82 -13.67 18.89
N GLY A 167 9.94 -13.20 18.34
CA GLY A 167 10.30 -11.79 18.34
C GLY A 167 9.27 -10.91 17.63
N VAL A 168 8.82 -11.32 16.43
CA VAL A 168 7.81 -10.54 15.70
C VAL A 168 6.46 -10.53 16.41
N THR A 169 6.10 -11.63 17.06
CA THR A 169 4.82 -11.75 17.77
C THR A 169 4.79 -10.83 18.98
N ILE A 170 5.85 -10.80 19.79
CA ILE A 170 5.94 -9.89 20.92
C ILE A 170 5.79 -8.44 20.45
N GLU A 171 6.52 -8.03 19.41
CA GLU A 171 6.43 -6.66 18.89
C GLU A 171 5.01 -6.34 18.35
N LEU A 172 4.35 -7.29 17.68
CA LEU A 172 2.96 -7.12 17.23
C LEU A 172 1.98 -6.97 18.40
N LEU A 173 2.17 -7.71 19.50
CA LEU A 173 1.34 -7.60 20.69
C LEU A 173 1.52 -6.24 21.38
N GLU A 174 2.75 -5.74 21.47
CA GLU A 174 3.05 -4.39 21.98
C GLU A 174 2.34 -3.30 21.14
N ARG A 175 2.22 -3.52 19.83
CA ARG A 175 1.49 -2.64 18.89
C ARG A 175 -0.03 -2.79 18.96
N GLY A 176 -0.54 -3.72 19.78
CA GLY A 176 -1.97 -3.91 20.03
C GLY A 176 -2.67 -4.90 19.10
N HIS A 177 -1.91 -5.72 18.37
CA HIS A 177 -2.46 -6.89 17.66
C HIS A 177 -2.79 -8.02 18.64
N LYS A 178 -3.40 -9.09 18.14
CA LYS A 178 -3.93 -10.14 19.02
C LYS A 178 -3.40 -11.51 18.66
N LEU A 179 -3.02 -12.27 19.68
CA LEU A 179 -2.72 -13.69 19.54
C LEU A 179 -4.02 -14.50 19.59
N VAL A 180 -4.18 -15.43 18.65
CA VAL A 180 -5.18 -16.50 18.77
C VAL A 180 -4.57 -17.71 19.44
N THR A 181 -3.44 -18.18 18.92
CA THR A 181 -2.72 -19.33 19.46
C THR A 181 -1.31 -19.40 18.87
N ASP A 182 -0.32 -19.73 19.70
CA ASP A 182 1.06 -20.03 19.28
C ASP A 182 1.21 -21.50 18.86
N ASN A 183 0.65 -22.39 19.67
CA ASN A 183 0.68 -23.82 19.50
C ASN A 183 -0.67 -24.44 19.81
N ASN A 184 -0.93 -25.62 19.23
CA ASN A 184 -2.22 -26.33 19.30
C ASN A 184 -3.34 -25.67 18.50
N LEU A 185 -3.01 -25.14 17.32
CA LEU A 185 -3.99 -24.61 16.38
C LEU A 185 -4.89 -25.73 15.86
N ILE A 186 -6.19 -25.55 16.02
CA ILE A 186 -7.21 -26.29 15.27
C ILE A 186 -7.75 -25.37 14.19
N ILE A 187 -7.80 -25.89 12.96
CA ILE A 187 -8.51 -25.26 11.86
C ILE A 187 -9.78 -26.03 11.54
N ARG A 188 -10.82 -25.31 11.17
CA ARG A 188 -12.09 -25.89 10.75
C ARG A 188 -12.67 -25.17 9.55
N ARG A 189 -13.39 -25.89 8.71
CA ARG A 189 -14.09 -25.33 7.56
C ARG A 189 -15.49 -24.86 7.98
N MET A 190 -15.76 -23.57 7.84
CA MET A 190 -17.06 -22.97 8.22
C MET A 190 -18.03 -22.89 7.04
N ALA A 191 -17.50 -22.65 5.84
CA ALA A 191 -18.22 -22.58 4.56
C ALA A 191 -17.25 -22.83 3.39
N GLU A 192 -17.74 -22.81 2.15
CA GLU A 192 -16.87 -22.80 0.97
C GLU A 192 -15.96 -21.56 0.99
N ASN A 193 -14.65 -21.77 0.95
CA ASN A 193 -13.60 -20.73 1.02
C ASN A 193 -13.47 -20.00 2.36
N ASP A 194 -13.96 -20.58 3.47
CA ASP A 194 -13.84 -19.97 4.80
C ASP A 194 -13.25 -20.95 5.83
N LEU A 195 -12.00 -20.70 6.22
CA LEU A 195 -11.28 -21.42 7.27
C LEU A 195 -11.24 -20.59 8.55
N GLU A 196 -11.60 -21.18 9.67
CA GLU A 196 -11.47 -20.56 10.98
C GLU A 196 -10.44 -21.32 11.82
N GLY A 197 -9.55 -20.58 12.50
CA GLY A 197 -8.58 -21.13 13.42
C GLY A 197 -8.85 -20.70 14.86
N TYR A 198 -8.59 -21.61 15.80
CA TYR A 198 -8.70 -21.36 17.24
C TYR A 198 -7.77 -22.30 18.03
N ASN A 199 -7.54 -21.98 19.30
CA ASN A 199 -6.75 -22.81 20.18
C ASN A 199 -7.55 -24.06 20.60
N ARG A 200 -6.93 -25.25 20.52
CA ARG A 200 -7.52 -26.54 20.95
C ARG A 200 -8.13 -26.52 22.36
N PHE A 201 -7.49 -25.82 23.29
CA PHE A 201 -7.95 -25.76 24.67
C PHE A 201 -9.10 -24.74 24.79
N ASP A 202 -10.33 -25.22 25.00
CA ASP A 202 -11.54 -24.38 24.98
C ASP A 202 -12.22 -24.17 26.37
N LYS A 203 -12.31 -22.88 26.75
CA LYS A 203 -13.41 -22.12 27.41
C LYS A 203 -14.05 -22.43 28.79
N SER A 204 -13.73 -23.50 29.54
CA SER A 204 -14.43 -23.76 30.82
C SER A 204 -13.57 -23.77 32.09
N GLN A 205 -12.25 -23.57 32.02
CA GLN A 205 -11.38 -23.51 33.20
C GLN A 205 -10.60 -22.20 33.26
N MET A 206 -10.55 -21.64 34.48
CA MET A 206 -10.20 -20.25 34.84
C MET A 206 -8.72 -19.87 34.69
N ASP A 207 -7.91 -20.71 34.05
CA ASP A 207 -6.49 -20.44 33.81
C ASP A 207 -6.32 -19.90 32.38
N SER A 208 -5.46 -18.89 32.18
CA SER A 208 -5.19 -18.34 30.84
C SER A 208 -4.64 -19.45 29.93
N HIS A 209 -5.05 -19.50 28.66
CA HIS A 209 -4.56 -20.49 27.66
C HIS A 209 -3.84 -19.83 26.48
N PHE A 210 -3.56 -18.53 26.60
CA PHE A 210 -2.85 -17.74 25.60
C PHE A 210 -1.38 -17.67 25.96
N PHE A 211 -0.69 -18.81 25.80
CA PHE A 211 0.74 -18.90 26.02
C PHE A 211 1.49 -18.81 24.70
N ILE A 212 2.64 -18.14 24.75
CA ILE A 212 3.68 -18.26 23.74
C ILE A 212 4.82 -19.05 24.36
N GLN A 213 5.29 -20.07 23.66
CA GLN A 213 6.43 -20.86 24.08
C GLN A 213 7.72 -20.12 23.71
N ASN A 214 8.57 -19.90 24.70
CA ASN A 214 9.88 -19.28 24.53
C ASN A 214 10.90 -20.35 24.08
N THR A 215 12.03 -19.93 23.51
CA THR A 215 13.06 -20.86 23.01
C THR A 215 13.79 -21.63 24.11
N ASP A 216 13.79 -21.11 25.34
CA ASP A 216 14.28 -21.81 26.53
C ASP A 216 13.26 -22.79 27.14
N GLY A 217 12.07 -22.92 26.53
CA GLY A 217 10.97 -23.77 27.00
C GLY A 217 10.07 -23.13 28.05
N SER A 218 10.35 -21.91 28.50
CA SER A 218 9.44 -21.14 29.36
C SER A 218 8.18 -20.71 28.59
N GLN A 219 7.11 -20.36 29.32
CA GLN A 219 5.86 -19.91 28.73
C GLN A 219 5.56 -18.45 29.10
N ILE A 220 5.21 -17.66 28.10
CA ILE A 220 4.78 -16.28 28.25
C ILE A 220 3.25 -16.25 28.24
N ASP A 221 2.64 -15.87 29.37
CA ASP A 221 1.20 -15.62 29.42
C ASP A 221 0.87 -14.26 28.80
N VAL A 222 0.29 -14.28 27.60
CA VAL A 222 -0.07 -13.08 26.86
C VAL A 222 -1.15 -12.27 27.57
N THR A 223 -2.07 -12.94 28.26
CA THR A 223 -3.17 -12.27 28.96
C THR A 223 -2.65 -11.45 30.12
N THR A 224 -1.73 -12.02 30.90
CA THR A 224 -1.13 -11.36 32.06
C THR A 224 -0.16 -10.25 31.64
N GLN A 225 0.64 -10.47 30.60
CA GLN A 225 1.69 -9.52 30.20
C GLN A 225 1.20 -8.38 29.30
N PHE A 226 0.29 -8.65 28.35
CA PHE A 226 -0.18 -7.67 27.36
C PHE A 226 -1.66 -7.28 27.52
N GLY A 227 -2.37 -7.97 28.43
CA GLY A 227 -3.77 -7.73 28.75
C GLY A 227 -4.76 -8.51 27.86
N ILE A 228 -6.00 -8.61 28.33
CA ILE A 228 -7.07 -9.38 27.65
C ILE A 228 -7.38 -8.87 26.22
N LYS A 229 -7.05 -7.62 25.91
CA LYS A 229 -7.23 -7.02 24.57
C LYS A 229 -6.28 -7.63 23.52
N ALA A 230 -5.16 -8.20 23.96
CA ALA A 230 -4.12 -8.80 23.13
C ALA A 230 -4.41 -10.27 22.79
N THR A 231 -5.56 -10.80 23.19
CA THR A 231 -5.96 -12.19 22.95
C THR A 231 -7.24 -12.27 22.13
N ARG A 232 -7.38 -13.36 21.36
CA ARG A 232 -8.54 -13.61 20.50
C ARG A 232 -8.89 -15.09 20.51
N LYS A 233 -10.14 -15.42 20.81
CA LYS A 233 -10.56 -16.84 20.96
C LYS A 233 -10.54 -17.62 19.64
N MET A 234 -10.90 -16.97 18.54
CA MET A 234 -10.96 -17.56 17.20
C MET A 234 -10.83 -16.46 16.15
N LYS A 235 -10.32 -16.82 14.97
CA LYS A 235 -10.18 -15.90 13.84
C LYS A 235 -10.21 -16.66 12.52
N ARG A 236 -10.89 -16.10 11.52
CA ARG A 236 -10.78 -16.55 10.13
C ARG A 236 -9.33 -16.47 9.64
N ILE A 237 -8.83 -17.50 8.98
CA ILE A 237 -7.51 -17.52 8.36
C ILE A 237 -7.62 -16.87 6.98
N ASP A 238 -6.95 -15.74 6.80
CA ASP A 238 -6.99 -14.95 5.57
C ASP A 238 -5.74 -15.16 4.70
N MET A 239 -4.57 -15.29 5.34
CA MET A 239 -3.29 -15.41 4.66
C MET A 239 -2.28 -16.21 5.50
N LEU A 240 -1.35 -16.86 4.80
CA LEU A 240 -0.18 -17.54 5.33
C LEU A 240 1.05 -16.67 5.10
N VAL A 241 1.85 -16.46 6.15
CA VAL A 241 3.16 -15.83 6.07
C VAL A 241 4.23 -16.81 6.54
N VAL A 242 5.23 -17.01 5.70
CA VAL A 242 6.41 -17.83 5.97
C VAL A 242 7.61 -16.91 6.18
N LEU A 243 8.18 -16.94 7.38
CA LEU A 243 9.43 -16.28 7.71
C LEU A 243 10.60 -17.21 7.39
N GLU A 244 11.47 -16.78 6.48
CA GLU A 244 12.66 -17.54 6.08
C GLU A 244 13.93 -16.73 6.33
N GLU A 245 15.04 -17.38 6.60
CA GLU A 245 16.33 -16.70 6.62
C GLU A 245 16.67 -16.11 5.26
N TRP A 246 17.23 -14.89 5.25
CA TRP A 246 17.67 -14.25 4.03
C TRP A 246 18.73 -15.08 3.30
N ASN A 247 18.45 -15.40 2.04
CA ASN A 247 19.37 -16.09 1.15
C ASN A 247 19.59 -15.29 -0.14
N GLU A 248 20.83 -14.83 -0.37
CA GLU A 248 21.19 -14.05 -1.56
C GLU A 248 20.96 -14.79 -2.88
N LYS A 249 21.02 -16.12 -2.87
CA LYS A 249 20.83 -16.96 -4.06
C LYS A 249 19.37 -17.24 -4.38
N LYS A 250 18.45 -17.02 -3.42
CA LYS A 250 17.02 -17.26 -3.62
C LYS A 250 16.39 -16.04 -4.28
N PHE A 251 15.65 -16.27 -5.37
CA PHE A 251 14.84 -15.23 -5.98
C PHE A 251 13.57 -15.03 -5.16
N TYR A 252 13.42 -13.84 -4.59
CA TYR A 252 12.17 -13.40 -3.97
C TYR A 252 11.45 -12.52 -5.00
N ASP A 253 10.14 -12.74 -5.20
CA ASP A 253 9.36 -11.85 -6.08
C ASP A 253 9.44 -10.41 -5.56
N ARG A 254 9.90 -9.53 -6.44
CA ARG A 254 10.11 -8.10 -6.18
C ARG A 254 8.95 -7.25 -6.64
N LEU A 255 8.16 -7.76 -7.59
CA LEU A 255 7.03 -7.02 -8.13
C LEU A 255 5.76 -7.31 -7.33
N GLY A 256 5.60 -8.54 -6.83
CA GLY A 256 4.39 -8.98 -6.12
C GLY A 256 3.23 -9.25 -7.07
N LEU A 257 3.54 -9.66 -8.30
CA LEU A 257 2.57 -9.95 -9.35
C LEU A 257 2.04 -11.38 -9.25
N ASP A 258 2.90 -12.32 -8.85
CA ASP A 258 2.53 -13.72 -8.75
C ASP A 258 1.96 -14.01 -7.36
N GLU A 259 0.73 -14.51 -7.33
CA GLU A 259 0.08 -14.92 -6.10
C GLU A 259 0.29 -16.41 -5.88
N VAL A 260 1.04 -16.73 -4.82
CA VAL A 260 1.26 -18.10 -4.39
C VAL A 260 0.19 -18.49 -3.38
N TYR A 261 -0.36 -19.69 -3.50
CA TYR A 261 -1.38 -20.22 -2.59
C TYR A 261 -0.89 -21.52 -1.95
N GLU A 262 -1.34 -21.78 -0.73
CA GLU A 262 -1.15 -23.04 -0.02
C GLU A 262 -2.50 -23.59 0.44
N GLU A 263 -2.67 -24.91 0.37
CA GLU A 263 -3.95 -25.56 0.61
C GLU A 263 -4.08 -26.06 2.05
N PHE A 264 -5.16 -25.68 2.71
CA PHE A 264 -5.51 -26.11 4.06
C PHE A 264 -6.96 -26.61 4.06
N LEU A 265 -7.21 -27.88 4.42
CA LEU A 265 -8.55 -28.49 4.39
C LEU A 265 -9.30 -28.29 3.06
N GLY A 266 -8.60 -28.38 1.92
CA GLY A 266 -9.18 -28.18 0.59
C GLY A 266 -9.31 -26.71 0.14
N GLU A 267 -8.98 -25.75 1.02
CA GLU A 267 -9.11 -24.33 0.74
C GLU A 267 -7.76 -23.66 0.47
N LYS A 268 -7.71 -22.78 -0.54
CA LYS A 268 -6.48 -22.08 -0.95
C LYS A 268 -6.30 -20.78 -0.17
N ILE A 269 -5.24 -20.73 0.63
CA ILE A 269 -4.85 -19.55 1.41
C ILE A 269 -3.67 -18.86 0.73
N LEU A 270 -3.73 -17.52 0.58
CA LEU A 270 -2.66 -16.73 0.00
C LEU A 270 -1.39 -16.84 0.85
N LYS A 271 -0.26 -17.20 0.23
CA LYS A 271 1.03 -17.41 0.86
C LYS A 271 2.00 -16.29 0.51
N LEU A 272 2.58 -15.65 1.52
CA LEU A 272 3.69 -14.72 1.38
C LEU A 272 4.95 -15.27 2.06
N VAL A 273 6.10 -15.09 1.41
CA VAL A 273 7.41 -15.47 1.95
C VAL A 273 8.19 -14.20 2.26
N ILE A 274 8.46 -13.96 3.55
CA ILE A 274 9.14 -12.77 4.02
C ILE A 274 10.53 -13.15 4.51
N PRO A 275 11.60 -12.67 3.85
CA PRO A 275 12.94 -12.97 4.32
C PRO A 275 13.30 -12.15 5.57
N VAL A 276 13.89 -12.79 6.56
CA VAL A 276 14.34 -12.17 7.79
C VAL A 276 15.81 -11.78 7.67
N ARG A 277 16.12 -10.51 7.99
CA ARG A 277 17.47 -9.94 7.97
C ARG A 277 17.65 -9.01 9.18
N ARG A 278 18.90 -8.83 9.61
CA ARG A 278 19.25 -7.86 10.66
C ARG A 278 18.82 -6.44 10.27
N GLY A 279 18.26 -5.69 11.24
CA GLY A 279 17.76 -4.32 11.03
C GLY A 279 16.38 -4.25 10.36
N ARG A 280 15.76 -5.38 10.00
CA ARG A 280 14.42 -5.44 9.41
C ARG A 280 13.36 -5.53 10.49
N ASN A 281 12.50 -4.52 10.58
CA ASN A 281 11.33 -4.58 11.46
C ASN A 281 10.24 -5.45 10.83
N LEU A 282 10.15 -6.71 11.27
CA LEU A 282 9.18 -7.66 10.71
C LEU A 282 7.73 -7.30 11.05
N ALA A 283 7.47 -6.71 12.21
CA ALA A 283 6.12 -6.37 12.63
C ALA A 283 5.50 -5.35 11.66
N ILE A 284 6.24 -4.30 11.31
CA ILE A 284 5.84 -3.30 10.30
C ILE A 284 5.53 -3.98 8.96
N ILE A 285 6.37 -4.92 8.53
CA ILE A 285 6.19 -5.59 7.24
C ILE A 285 4.93 -6.46 7.27
N LEU A 286 4.65 -7.17 8.37
CA LEU A 286 3.43 -7.95 8.54
C LEU A 286 2.18 -7.06 8.59
N GLU A 287 2.23 -5.92 9.27
CA GLU A 287 1.16 -4.90 9.24
C GLU A 287 0.91 -4.41 7.82
N THR A 288 1.98 -4.09 7.09
CA THR A 288 1.92 -3.66 5.69
C THR A 288 1.36 -4.76 4.79
N ALA A 289 1.73 -6.02 5.04
CA ALA A 289 1.21 -7.18 4.34
C ALA A 289 -0.31 -7.33 4.54
N ALA A 290 -0.77 -7.19 5.79
CA ALA A 290 -2.19 -7.25 6.14
C ALA A 290 -2.99 -6.09 5.50
N LEU A 291 -2.44 -4.87 5.48
CA LEU A 291 -3.04 -3.74 4.78
C LEU A 291 -3.11 -3.97 3.27
N ASN A 292 -2.02 -4.44 2.66
CA ASN A 292 -1.97 -4.71 1.23
C ASN A 292 -2.93 -5.84 0.83
N TYR A 293 -3.05 -6.89 1.66
CA TYR A 293 -4.06 -7.94 1.49
C TYR A 293 -5.47 -7.36 1.48
N ARG A 294 -5.79 -6.47 2.45
CA ARG A 294 -7.11 -5.81 2.48
C ARG A 294 -7.36 -4.95 1.25
N LEU A 295 -6.37 -4.20 0.78
CA LEU A 295 -6.48 -3.42 -0.46
C LEU A 295 -6.75 -4.31 -1.68
N LYS A 296 -6.03 -5.43 -1.82
CA LYS A 296 -6.27 -6.40 -2.89
C LYS A 296 -7.69 -6.97 -2.81
N LYS A 297 -8.20 -7.32 -1.63
CA LYS A 297 -9.59 -7.76 -1.43
C LYS A 297 -10.63 -6.68 -1.74
N MET A 298 -10.25 -5.40 -1.70
CA MET A 298 -11.07 -4.27 -2.15
C MET A 298 -10.95 -3.99 -3.66
N GLY A 299 -10.17 -4.79 -4.40
CA GLY A 299 -10.00 -4.67 -5.84
C GLY A 299 -8.86 -3.76 -6.30
N VAL A 300 -7.95 -3.37 -5.39
CA VAL A 300 -6.80 -2.50 -5.71
C VAL A 300 -5.52 -3.31 -5.71
N ASN A 301 -4.89 -3.48 -6.89
CA ASN A 301 -3.58 -4.11 -7.04
C ASN A 301 -2.49 -3.07 -7.38
N SER A 302 -1.66 -2.75 -6.39
CA SER A 302 -0.57 -1.77 -6.51
C SER A 302 0.48 -2.14 -7.57
N ALA A 303 0.83 -3.43 -7.65
CA ALA A 303 1.86 -3.91 -8.56
C ALA A 303 1.42 -3.83 -10.03
N GLU A 304 0.20 -4.26 -10.32
CA GLU A 304 -0.40 -4.14 -11.66
C GLU A 304 -0.52 -2.68 -12.09
N TYR A 305 -1.00 -1.81 -11.20
CA TYR A 305 -1.12 -0.38 -11.47
C TYR A 305 0.24 0.24 -11.78
N PHE A 306 1.25 -0.04 -10.94
CA PHE A 306 2.61 0.43 -11.16
C PHE A 306 3.14 -0.01 -12.52
N MET A 307 2.97 -1.28 -12.87
CA MET A 307 3.50 -1.82 -14.12
C MET A 307 2.83 -1.16 -15.34
N LYS A 308 1.51 -0.97 -15.30
CA LYS A 308 0.74 -0.28 -16.35
C LYS A 308 1.20 1.17 -16.54
N GLU A 309 1.36 1.93 -15.46
CA GLU A 309 1.76 3.33 -15.55
C GLU A 309 3.25 3.49 -15.91
N SER A 310 4.11 2.63 -15.40
CA SER A 310 5.53 2.59 -15.76
C SER A 310 5.72 2.32 -17.26
N GLN A 311 4.99 1.35 -17.83
CA GLN A 311 5.01 1.08 -19.26
C GLN A 311 4.59 2.29 -20.10
N LYS A 312 3.53 3.01 -19.71
CA LYS A 312 3.11 4.24 -20.39
C LYS A 312 4.21 5.31 -20.39
N ILE A 313 4.87 5.51 -19.25
CA ILE A 313 5.96 6.48 -19.12
C ILE A 313 7.15 6.07 -19.99
N ILE A 314 7.53 4.79 -20.00
CA ILE A 314 8.61 4.26 -20.82
C ILE A 314 8.31 4.44 -22.31
N MET A 315 7.09 4.13 -22.75
CA MET A 315 6.66 4.33 -24.15
C MET A 315 6.70 5.81 -24.53
N ALA A 316 6.19 6.70 -23.67
CA ALA A 316 6.23 8.13 -23.89
C ALA A 316 7.67 8.70 -23.94
N ASN A 317 8.58 8.15 -23.13
CA ASN A 317 9.99 8.53 -23.14
C ASN A 317 10.72 8.02 -24.39
N ARG A 318 10.44 6.79 -24.83
CA ARG A 318 11.00 6.23 -26.08
C ARG A 318 10.56 7.02 -27.33
N ALA A 319 9.31 7.48 -27.37
CA ALA A 319 8.83 8.36 -28.44
C ALA A 319 9.56 9.73 -28.48
N LYS A 320 10.14 10.16 -27.35
CA LYS A 320 10.92 11.41 -27.22
C LYS A 320 12.44 11.21 -27.36
N GLN A 321 12.95 9.98 -27.33
CA GLN A 321 14.38 9.64 -27.36
C GLN A 321 14.99 9.62 -28.78
N GLY A 322 14.34 10.25 -29.76
CA GLY A 322 14.93 10.53 -31.07
C GLY A 322 15.88 11.74 -31.10
N GLU A 323 16.05 12.47 -29.99
CA GLU A 323 16.87 13.68 -29.94
C GLU A 323 18.02 13.55 -28.92
N ASN A 324 19.23 13.84 -29.40
CA ASN A 324 20.52 13.70 -28.70
C ASN A 324 20.55 14.34 -27.30
N MET A 325 21.17 13.62 -26.35
CA MET A 325 21.23 13.89 -24.92
C MET A 325 22.05 15.11 -24.45
N ASN A 326 22.55 15.99 -25.31
CA ASN A 326 23.48 17.06 -24.88
C ASN A 326 22.95 18.50 -24.86
N GLU A 327 21.74 18.78 -25.30
CA GLU A 327 21.16 20.12 -25.15
C GLU A 327 19.68 20.03 -24.84
N LYS A 328 19.30 20.30 -23.58
CA LYS A 328 17.90 20.47 -23.19
C LYS A 328 17.35 21.64 -24.01
N LYS A 329 16.27 21.44 -24.77
CA LYS A 329 15.62 22.45 -25.63
C LYS A 329 14.15 22.61 -25.23
N LEU A 330 13.59 23.81 -25.35
CA LEU A 330 12.20 24.11 -24.99
C LEU A 330 11.41 24.56 -26.23
N PRO A 331 10.41 23.81 -26.71
CA PRO A 331 9.54 24.26 -27.79
C PRO A 331 8.82 25.57 -27.41
N VAL A 332 8.72 26.52 -28.34
CA VAL A 332 8.02 27.79 -28.12
C VAL A 332 6.54 27.57 -27.76
N LYS A 333 5.92 26.51 -28.29
CA LYS A 333 4.56 26.07 -27.91
C LYS A 333 4.37 25.95 -26.39
N LYS A 334 5.35 25.38 -25.69
CA LYS A 334 5.27 25.16 -24.25
C LYS A 334 5.31 26.47 -23.46
N LEU A 335 6.13 27.44 -23.90
CA LEU A 335 6.12 28.79 -23.32
C LEU A 335 4.77 29.50 -23.57
N LYS A 336 4.21 29.32 -24.78
CA LYS A 336 2.91 29.86 -25.16
C LYS A 336 1.77 29.29 -24.31
N ASP A 337 1.75 27.98 -24.07
CA ASP A 337 0.71 27.32 -23.27
C ASP A 337 0.84 27.66 -21.78
N GLU A 338 2.05 27.70 -21.22
CA GLU A 338 2.28 28.03 -19.80
C GLU A 338 1.82 29.45 -19.45
N PHE A 339 2.06 30.42 -20.33
CA PHE A 339 1.77 31.84 -20.07
C PHE A 339 0.58 32.39 -20.86
N ASN A 340 -0.22 31.53 -21.49
CA ASN A 340 -1.38 31.89 -22.31
C ASN A 340 -1.06 33.00 -23.33
N LEU A 341 0.03 32.85 -24.06
CA LEU A 341 0.45 33.84 -25.05
C LEU A 341 -0.48 33.80 -26.27
N LYS A 342 -0.90 34.97 -26.74
CA LYS A 342 -1.64 35.11 -28.00
C LYS A 342 -0.66 35.17 -29.16
N VAL A 343 -0.71 34.21 -30.06
CA VAL A 343 0.14 34.20 -31.26
C VAL A 343 -0.41 35.19 -32.28
N LEU A 344 0.48 36.03 -32.80
CA LEU A 344 0.19 37.01 -33.86
C LEU A 344 0.78 36.56 -35.20
N HIS A 345 1.88 35.81 -35.18
CA HIS A 345 2.51 35.20 -36.35
C HIS A 345 3.28 33.93 -35.98
N GLY A 346 3.31 32.93 -36.87
CA GLY A 346 4.11 31.72 -36.74
C GLY A 346 3.50 30.57 -35.93
N GLU A 347 2.18 30.40 -35.97
CA GLU A 347 1.45 29.32 -35.25
C GLU A 347 1.95 27.92 -35.64
N ASP A 348 2.23 27.73 -36.93
CA ASP A 348 2.74 26.50 -37.54
C ASP A 348 4.17 26.15 -37.09
N MET A 349 4.95 27.14 -36.62
CA MET A 349 6.34 26.98 -36.22
C MET A 349 6.53 26.74 -34.70
N LEU A 350 5.45 26.81 -33.91
CA LEU A 350 5.53 26.73 -32.44
C LEU A 350 6.14 25.43 -31.91
N GLU A 351 5.95 24.32 -32.63
CA GLU A 351 6.48 23.00 -32.25
C GLU A 351 7.91 22.76 -32.74
N SER A 352 8.28 23.35 -33.89
CA SER A 352 9.59 23.14 -34.53
C SER A 352 10.65 24.16 -34.12
N THR A 353 10.27 25.26 -33.46
CA THR A 353 11.19 26.29 -32.98
C THR A 353 11.46 26.14 -31.49
N PHE A 354 12.74 26.20 -31.10
CA PHE A 354 13.19 25.88 -29.75
C PHE A 354 13.96 27.03 -29.10
N ILE A 355 13.62 27.32 -27.85
CA ILE A 355 14.42 28.12 -26.93
C ILE A 355 15.54 27.23 -26.39
N LYS A 356 16.78 27.72 -26.42
CA LYS A 356 17.99 27.00 -25.98
C LYS A 356 18.66 27.64 -24.76
N VAL A 357 18.44 28.93 -24.55
CA VAL A 357 19.02 29.72 -23.46
C VAL A 357 17.91 30.35 -22.61
N THR A 358 18.21 30.63 -21.34
CA THR A 358 17.24 31.23 -20.39
C THR A 358 17.10 32.74 -20.54
N GLY A 359 17.98 33.38 -21.32
CA GLY A 359 18.03 34.83 -21.47
C GLY A 359 16.74 35.44 -22.00
N ILE A 360 16.36 36.58 -21.42
CA ILE A 360 15.27 37.43 -21.91
C ILE A 360 15.85 38.79 -22.20
N HIS A 361 15.78 39.20 -23.46
CA HIS A 361 16.48 40.39 -23.93
C HIS A 361 15.49 41.45 -24.39
N ARG A 362 15.85 42.71 -24.11
CA ARG A 362 15.17 43.88 -24.67
C ARG A 362 16.09 44.50 -25.70
N PRO A 363 15.64 44.73 -26.93
CA PRO A 363 16.52 45.11 -28.03
C PRO A 363 16.86 46.59 -28.09
N SER A 364 16.66 47.35 -27.01
CA SER A 364 16.80 48.82 -26.98
C SER A 364 18.09 49.34 -27.64
N LEU A 365 19.23 48.69 -27.38
CA LEU A 365 20.52 49.08 -27.96
C LEU A 365 20.66 48.62 -29.43
N ALA A 366 20.22 47.39 -29.75
CA ALA A 366 20.23 46.89 -31.13
C ALA A 366 19.36 47.74 -32.07
N LEU A 367 18.20 48.20 -31.59
CA LEU A 367 17.32 49.09 -32.34
C LEU A 367 17.95 50.47 -32.65
N SER A 368 19.02 50.85 -31.94
CA SER A 368 19.81 52.07 -32.21
C SER A 368 20.88 51.89 -33.30
N GLY A 369 21.13 50.64 -33.73
CA GLY A 369 22.12 50.27 -34.74
C GLY A 369 23.42 49.70 -34.17
N TYR A 370 23.52 49.51 -32.85
CA TYR A 370 24.67 48.86 -32.20
C TYR A 370 24.34 47.39 -31.93
N VAL A 371 24.82 46.49 -32.79
CA VAL A 371 24.38 45.08 -32.83
C VAL A 371 25.45 44.06 -32.44
N ASP A 372 26.68 44.50 -32.18
CA ASP A 372 27.85 43.64 -31.87
C ASP A 372 27.59 42.64 -30.72
N MET A 373 26.70 42.97 -29.78
CA MET A 373 26.36 42.08 -28.66
C MET A 373 25.44 40.91 -29.04
N TYR A 374 24.75 40.96 -30.18
CA TYR A 374 23.81 39.92 -30.61
C TYR A 374 24.48 38.77 -31.40
N GLU A 375 25.79 38.88 -31.65
CA GLU A 375 26.61 37.78 -32.20
C GLU A 375 26.95 36.72 -31.13
N ASP A 376 26.84 37.06 -29.84
CA ASP A 376 27.03 36.12 -28.73
C ASP A 376 25.81 35.19 -28.56
N GLU A 377 26.04 33.88 -28.39
CA GLU A 377 24.98 32.88 -28.16
C GLU A 377 24.05 33.23 -26.99
N GLY A 378 24.54 33.99 -26.02
CA GLY A 378 23.80 34.46 -24.85
C GLY A 378 22.62 35.40 -25.16
N TYR A 379 22.54 36.00 -26.35
CA TYR A 379 21.46 36.92 -26.76
C TYR A 379 20.38 36.28 -27.65
N THR A 380 20.50 34.98 -27.92
CA THR A 380 19.56 34.18 -28.75
C THR A 380 18.29 33.74 -28.00
N GLY A 381 18.04 34.30 -26.82
CA GLY A 381 16.89 33.99 -25.97
C GLY A 381 15.58 34.66 -26.38
N VAL A 382 14.61 34.71 -25.47
CA VAL A 382 13.30 35.34 -25.72
C VAL A 382 13.47 36.85 -25.85
N GLN A 383 12.94 37.44 -26.92
CA GLN A 383 13.01 38.88 -27.16
C GLN A 383 11.74 39.58 -26.68
N LEU A 384 11.86 40.66 -25.93
CA LEU A 384 10.73 41.39 -25.35
C LEU A 384 10.62 42.79 -25.92
N PHE A 385 9.47 43.08 -26.54
CA PHE A 385 9.08 44.42 -26.98
C PHE A 385 7.93 44.95 -26.14
N SER A 386 8.07 46.21 -25.72
CA SER A 386 7.03 46.99 -25.08
C SER A 386 6.78 48.26 -25.88
N LYS A 387 5.85 49.10 -25.42
CA LYS A 387 5.64 50.44 -25.98
C LYS A 387 6.90 51.31 -26.03
N VAL A 388 7.88 51.06 -25.16
CA VAL A 388 9.12 51.84 -25.10
C VAL A 388 9.95 51.63 -26.37
N GLU A 389 10.10 50.38 -26.81
CA GLU A 389 10.83 50.03 -28.02
C GLU A 389 10.16 50.62 -29.27
N PHE A 390 8.82 50.53 -29.36
CA PHE A 390 8.08 51.12 -30.47
C PHE A 390 8.11 52.66 -30.47
N LYS A 391 8.06 53.28 -29.30
CA LYS A 391 8.21 54.74 -29.17
C LYS A 391 9.59 55.22 -29.61
N TYR A 392 10.63 54.46 -29.28
CA TYR A 392 12.00 54.75 -29.74
C TYR A 392 12.12 54.61 -31.26
N LEU A 393 11.65 53.50 -31.85
CA LEU A 393 11.66 53.33 -33.31
C LEU A 393 10.87 54.42 -34.05
N SER A 394 9.79 54.91 -33.44
CA SER A 394 8.99 56.02 -33.98
C SER A 394 9.69 57.38 -33.89
N SER A 395 10.74 57.51 -33.06
CA SER A 395 11.54 58.74 -32.95
C SER A 395 12.66 58.83 -33.99
N LEU A 396 12.94 57.73 -34.70
CA LEU A 396 13.93 57.68 -35.78
C LEU A 396 13.28 57.96 -37.14
N ASP A 397 14.08 58.46 -38.08
CA ASP A 397 13.68 58.60 -39.48
C ASP A 397 13.25 57.25 -40.07
N GLU A 398 12.25 57.27 -40.97
CA GLU A 398 11.63 56.06 -41.49
C GLU A 398 12.60 55.10 -42.17
N ALA A 399 13.54 55.61 -42.96
CA ALA A 399 14.57 54.79 -43.60
C ALA A 399 15.45 54.10 -42.53
N LYS A 400 15.84 54.85 -41.49
CA LYS A 400 16.76 54.39 -40.45
C LYS A 400 16.12 53.40 -39.48
N ARG A 401 14.84 53.58 -39.10
CA ARG A 401 14.13 52.61 -38.26
C ARG A 401 13.95 51.27 -38.98
N ILE A 402 13.67 51.29 -40.29
CA ILE A 402 13.51 50.07 -41.10
C ILE A 402 14.86 49.37 -41.23
N GLU A 403 15.93 50.11 -41.53
CA GLU A 403 17.29 49.58 -41.59
C GLU A 403 17.71 48.91 -40.27
N ASN A 404 17.57 49.62 -39.14
CA ASN A 404 17.94 49.09 -37.83
C ASN A 404 17.14 47.84 -37.45
N LEU A 405 15.83 47.84 -37.75
CA LEU A 405 14.96 46.71 -37.45
C LEU A 405 15.28 45.49 -38.33
N LYS A 406 15.60 45.68 -39.61
CA LYS A 406 16.05 44.60 -40.51
C LYS A 406 17.32 43.94 -39.97
N ARG A 407 18.34 44.74 -39.64
CA ARG A 407 19.60 44.25 -39.04
C ARG A 407 19.36 43.49 -37.74
N TYR A 408 18.41 43.95 -36.92
CA TYR A 408 18.05 43.23 -35.70
C TYR A 408 17.34 41.89 -35.96
N LEU A 409 16.45 41.81 -36.96
CA LEU A 409 15.73 40.59 -37.30
C LEU A 409 16.58 39.55 -38.06
N GLU A 410 17.81 39.91 -38.50
CA GLU A 410 18.79 38.97 -39.03
C GLU A 410 19.34 38.02 -37.95
N PHE A 411 19.27 38.40 -36.67
CA PHE A 411 19.71 37.56 -35.57
C PHE A 411 18.74 36.40 -35.30
N ASN A 412 19.31 35.26 -34.93
CA ASN A 412 18.54 34.05 -34.68
C ASN A 412 18.03 34.00 -33.22
N PHE A 413 16.79 34.44 -33.02
CA PHE A 413 16.06 34.25 -31.77
C PHE A 413 14.74 33.51 -32.00
N PRO A 414 14.30 32.67 -31.05
CA PRO A 414 13.19 31.75 -31.24
C PRO A 414 11.82 32.44 -31.25
N VAL A 415 11.66 33.56 -30.54
CA VAL A 415 10.37 34.23 -30.38
C VAL A 415 10.53 35.67 -29.91
N ILE A 416 9.70 36.56 -30.47
CA ILE A 416 9.45 37.90 -29.94
C ILE A 416 8.12 37.90 -29.16
N VAL A 417 8.15 38.43 -27.95
CA VAL A 417 6.99 38.58 -27.07
C VAL A 417 6.70 40.06 -26.82
N LEU A 418 5.44 40.45 -27.00
CA LEU A 418 4.96 41.81 -26.80
C LEU A 418 4.25 41.96 -25.45
N THR A 419 4.35 43.13 -24.83
CA THR A 419 3.42 43.51 -23.75
C THR A 419 2.00 43.66 -24.28
N SER A 420 1.00 43.52 -23.41
CA SER A 420 -0.40 43.60 -23.83
C SER A 420 -0.82 44.99 -24.30
N ASP A 421 -0.12 46.05 -23.88
CA ASP A 421 -0.34 47.45 -24.25
C ASP A 421 0.56 47.94 -25.41
N ALA A 422 1.37 47.06 -26.02
CA ALA A 422 2.21 47.43 -27.14
C ALA A 422 1.39 47.50 -28.45
N GLU A 423 1.30 48.69 -29.03
CA GLU A 423 0.78 48.92 -30.38
C GLU A 423 1.86 48.59 -31.41
N VAL A 424 1.53 47.73 -32.37
CA VAL A 424 2.49 47.20 -33.34
C VAL A 424 2.26 47.90 -34.68
N PRO A 425 3.25 48.64 -35.20
CA PRO A 425 3.15 49.26 -36.53
C PRO A 425 3.14 48.22 -37.66
N ASP A 426 2.51 48.56 -38.79
CA ASP A 426 2.41 47.66 -39.95
C ASP A 426 3.79 47.28 -40.49
N TYR A 427 4.72 48.24 -40.60
CA TYR A 427 6.09 47.98 -41.04
C TYR A 427 6.81 46.93 -40.18
N PHE A 428 6.50 46.85 -38.88
CA PHE A 428 7.07 45.84 -37.99
C PHE A 428 6.48 44.46 -38.30
N LEU A 429 5.15 44.37 -38.46
CA LEU A 429 4.49 43.11 -38.79
C LEU A 429 4.94 42.56 -40.15
N ASP A 430 5.16 43.42 -41.13
CA ASP A 430 5.57 42.98 -42.46
C ASP A 430 7.00 42.43 -42.46
N LEU A 431 7.91 43.07 -41.72
CA LEU A 431 9.27 42.56 -41.53
C LEU A 431 9.28 41.23 -40.76
N ILE A 432 8.45 41.06 -39.73
CA ILE A 432 8.31 39.79 -38.99
C ILE A 432 7.86 38.65 -39.90
N LYS A 433 6.92 38.92 -40.82
CA LYS A 433 6.46 37.92 -41.80
C LYS A 433 7.57 37.58 -42.80
N GLU A 434 8.36 38.57 -43.22
CA GLU A 434 9.50 38.38 -44.12
C GLU A 434 10.57 37.48 -43.49
N THR A 435 10.91 37.71 -42.22
CA THR A 435 11.93 36.93 -41.49
C THR A 435 11.40 35.65 -40.85
N LYS A 436 10.10 35.36 -40.97
CA LYS A 436 9.42 34.18 -40.39
C LYS A 436 9.66 34.02 -38.88
N THR A 437 9.71 35.14 -38.15
CA THR A 437 9.94 35.13 -36.71
C THR A 437 8.63 34.93 -35.95
N ILE A 438 8.59 34.01 -34.97
CA ILE A 438 7.39 33.83 -34.14
C ILE A 438 7.13 35.10 -33.33
N LEU A 439 5.89 35.61 -33.41
CA LEU A 439 5.46 36.80 -32.69
C LEU A 439 4.28 36.47 -31.79
N CYS A 440 4.45 36.70 -30.50
CA CYS A 440 3.46 36.44 -29.46
C CYS A 440 3.15 37.72 -28.68
N ARG A 441 1.94 37.84 -28.14
CA ARG A 441 1.54 38.87 -27.19
C ARG A 441 1.20 38.25 -25.85
N ALA A 442 1.89 38.69 -24.81
CA ALA A 442 1.62 38.26 -23.45
C ALA A 442 0.41 39.00 -22.86
N PRO A 443 -0.31 38.39 -21.90
CA PRO A 443 -1.44 39.06 -21.22
C PRO A 443 -1.00 40.18 -20.25
N TYR A 444 0.31 40.40 -20.06
CA TYR A 444 0.86 41.32 -19.08
C TYR A 444 1.23 42.68 -19.69
N ARG A 445 0.88 43.77 -19.00
CA ARG A 445 1.23 45.15 -19.42
C ARG A 445 2.68 45.53 -19.09
N LYS A 446 3.21 45.03 -17.97
CA LYS A 446 4.55 45.41 -17.48
C LYS A 446 5.61 44.43 -18.00
N ALA A 447 6.63 44.95 -18.68
CA ALA A 447 7.77 44.16 -19.13
C ALA A 447 8.48 43.43 -17.98
N SER A 448 8.62 44.08 -16.82
CA SER A 448 9.24 43.47 -15.63
C SER A 448 8.51 42.22 -15.13
N GLN A 449 7.18 42.18 -15.27
CA GLN A 449 6.39 41.01 -14.89
C GLN A 449 6.61 39.84 -15.85
N ILE A 450 6.72 40.12 -17.15
CA ILE A 450 7.06 39.10 -18.16
C ILE A 450 8.45 38.54 -17.88
N ILE A 451 9.43 39.41 -17.64
CA ILE A 451 10.81 39.01 -17.35
C ILE A 451 10.87 38.11 -16.10
N ALA A 452 10.24 38.50 -14.99
CA ALA A 452 10.27 37.72 -13.76
C ALA A 452 9.60 36.34 -13.94
N ASN A 453 8.42 36.30 -14.58
CA ASN A 453 7.68 35.06 -14.81
C ASN A 453 8.43 34.09 -15.72
N PHE A 454 8.94 34.61 -16.86
CA PHE A 454 9.65 33.79 -17.82
C PHE A 454 11.00 33.34 -17.28
N ASN A 455 11.77 34.20 -16.60
CA ASN A 455 13.05 33.79 -15.99
C ASN A 455 12.82 32.65 -14.99
N GLY A 456 11.85 32.77 -14.08
CA GLY A 456 11.57 31.69 -13.12
C GLY A 456 11.21 30.36 -13.79
N PHE A 457 10.44 30.41 -14.87
CA PHE A 457 10.09 29.21 -15.64
C PHE A 457 11.27 28.64 -16.43
N LEU A 458 12.00 29.49 -17.16
CA LEU A 458 13.14 29.08 -17.99
C LEU A 458 14.28 28.57 -17.13
N GLU A 459 14.66 29.26 -16.05
CA GLU A 459 15.66 28.76 -15.11
C GLU A 459 15.27 27.39 -14.57
N THR A 460 14.04 27.23 -14.06
CA THR A 460 13.54 25.93 -13.59
C THR A 460 13.57 24.86 -14.69
N TYR A 461 13.23 25.22 -15.93
CA TYR A 461 13.23 24.29 -17.05
C TYR A 461 14.64 23.89 -17.46
N PHE A 462 15.61 24.80 -17.52
CA PHE A 462 16.97 24.52 -17.98
C PHE A 462 17.92 24.08 -16.85
N THR A 463 17.52 24.19 -15.58
CA THR A 463 18.33 23.75 -14.44
C THR A 463 18.87 22.32 -14.65
N PRO A 464 20.20 22.14 -14.49
CA PRO A 464 20.83 20.82 -14.44
C PRO A 464 20.22 19.97 -13.33
N SER A 465 19.99 18.69 -13.64
CA SER A 465 19.45 17.74 -12.68
C SER A 465 20.36 16.54 -12.53
N ILE A 466 20.55 16.08 -11.30
CA ILE A 466 21.23 14.82 -11.01
C ILE A 466 20.21 13.82 -10.48
N SER A 467 20.38 12.54 -10.80
CA SER A 467 19.58 11.46 -10.19
C SER A 467 20.48 10.60 -9.31
N LEU A 468 20.07 10.39 -8.07
CA LEU A 468 20.81 9.59 -7.10
C LEU A 468 19.97 8.40 -6.66
N HIS A 469 20.63 7.27 -6.41
CA HIS A 469 19.96 6.09 -5.86
C HIS A 469 19.84 6.20 -4.33
N GLY A 470 18.66 5.96 -3.79
CA GLY A 470 18.37 6.07 -2.36
C GLY A 470 16.88 6.27 -2.08
N VAL A 471 16.54 6.44 -0.81
CA VAL A 471 15.17 6.72 -0.36
C VAL A 471 15.12 8.12 0.21
N PHE A 472 14.31 8.99 -0.38
CA PHE A 472 14.16 10.38 0.04
C PHE A 472 12.87 10.57 0.81
N LEU A 473 13.01 11.05 2.05
CA LEU A 473 11.94 11.19 3.03
C LEU A 473 11.90 12.61 3.58
N GLU A 474 10.78 12.98 4.18
CA GLU A 474 10.68 14.16 5.03
C GLU A 474 10.44 13.76 6.48
N LEU A 475 11.38 14.11 7.36
CA LEU A 475 11.34 13.85 8.80
C LEU A 475 11.34 15.18 9.55
N TYR A 476 10.34 15.43 10.38
CA TYR A 476 10.19 16.68 11.14
C TYR A 476 10.32 17.96 10.29
N GLY A 477 9.96 17.89 9.01
CA GLY A 477 10.09 19.01 8.08
C GLY A 477 11.43 19.11 7.35
N PHE A 478 12.40 18.22 7.61
CA PHE A 478 13.71 18.16 6.94
C PHE A 478 13.70 17.10 5.85
N GLY A 479 14.30 17.39 4.68
CA GLY A 479 14.48 16.37 3.65
C GLY A 479 15.72 15.52 3.89
N VAL A 480 15.51 14.21 4.02
CA VAL A 480 16.51 13.21 4.38
C VAL A 480 16.68 12.23 3.23
N LEU A 481 17.89 12.16 2.65
CA LEU A 481 18.22 11.14 1.66
C LEU A 481 18.96 9.98 2.33
N LEU A 482 18.31 8.83 2.42
CA LEU A 482 18.90 7.56 2.87
C LEU A 482 19.64 6.89 1.70
N VAL A 483 20.96 6.72 1.85
CA VAL A 483 21.82 6.03 0.88
C VAL A 483 22.52 4.85 1.54
N GLY A 484 23.10 3.96 0.74
CA GLY A 484 23.77 2.75 1.23
C GLY A 484 23.68 1.60 0.24
N ARG A 485 24.43 0.52 0.49
CA ARG A 485 24.46 -0.68 -0.38
C ARG A 485 23.06 -1.27 -0.57
N SER A 486 22.84 -1.98 -1.68
CA SER A 486 21.56 -2.66 -1.92
C SER A 486 21.32 -3.73 -0.85
N GLY A 487 20.08 -3.82 -0.34
CA GLY A 487 19.71 -4.78 0.70
C GLY A 487 20.12 -4.44 2.13
N ILE A 488 20.77 -3.29 2.37
CA ILE A 488 21.15 -2.83 3.73
C ILE A 488 19.94 -2.49 4.62
N GLY A 489 18.73 -2.42 4.05
CA GLY A 489 17.50 -2.08 4.77
C GLY A 489 17.01 -0.63 4.57
N LYS A 490 17.39 0.05 3.47
CA LYS A 490 16.98 1.46 3.22
C LYS A 490 15.46 1.61 3.15
N SER A 491 14.81 0.83 2.30
CA SER A 491 13.35 0.89 2.07
C SER A 491 12.59 0.37 3.29
N GLU A 492 13.11 -0.62 4.01
CA GLU A 492 12.52 -1.08 5.28
C GLU A 492 12.62 -0.04 6.40
N THR A 493 13.76 0.63 6.54
CA THR A 493 13.95 1.75 7.49
C THR A 493 13.00 2.89 7.12
N ALA A 494 12.87 3.20 5.83
CA ALA A 494 11.95 4.20 5.33
C ALA A 494 10.48 3.84 5.62
N LEU A 495 10.08 2.59 5.40
CA LEU A 495 8.74 2.11 5.70
C LEU A 495 8.40 2.26 7.19
N GLU A 496 9.33 1.93 8.07
CA GLU A 496 9.16 2.13 9.51
C GLU A 496 9.01 3.62 9.86
N LEU A 497 9.83 4.50 9.26
CA LEU A 497 9.70 5.95 9.45
C LEU A 497 8.33 6.46 8.96
N ILE A 498 7.85 5.97 7.82
CA ILE A 498 6.52 6.31 7.29
C ILE A 498 5.43 5.86 8.27
N HIS A 499 5.54 4.66 8.83
CA HIS A 499 4.61 4.16 9.84
C HIS A 499 4.61 5.01 11.12
N ARG A 500 5.73 5.65 11.46
CA ARG A 500 5.84 6.62 12.56
C ARG A 500 5.30 8.02 12.22
N GLY A 501 4.78 8.22 11.01
CA GLY A 501 4.15 9.47 10.57
C GLY A 501 5.02 10.37 9.70
N HIS A 502 6.21 9.91 9.29
CA HIS A 502 7.05 10.63 8.33
C HIS A 502 6.59 10.42 6.89
N ARG A 503 7.13 11.20 5.95
CA ARG A 503 6.58 11.26 4.58
C ARG A 503 7.57 10.77 3.53
N LEU A 504 7.13 9.87 2.66
CA LEU A 504 7.89 9.46 1.48
C LEU A 504 7.87 10.55 0.40
N VAL A 505 9.04 10.92 -0.11
CA VAL A 505 9.17 11.76 -1.31
C VAL A 505 9.46 10.89 -2.54
N ALA A 506 10.41 9.96 -2.40
CA ALA A 506 10.83 9.07 -3.47
C ALA A 506 11.51 7.81 -2.90
N ASP A 507 11.37 6.68 -3.59
CA ASP A 507 12.10 5.44 -3.35
C ASP A 507 12.91 5.07 -4.60
N ASP A 508 14.01 4.35 -4.43
CA ASP A 508 14.96 3.94 -5.47
C ASP A 508 15.72 5.09 -6.16
N LEU A 509 15.08 5.88 -7.03
CA LEU A 509 15.75 6.91 -7.85
C LEU A 509 15.17 8.30 -7.60
N VAL A 510 16.00 9.18 -7.05
CA VAL A 510 15.62 10.53 -6.63
C VAL A 510 16.25 11.56 -7.55
N LYS A 511 15.43 12.39 -8.19
CA LYS A 511 15.88 13.48 -9.05
C LYS A 511 16.01 14.76 -8.23
N PHE A 512 17.21 15.33 -8.21
CA PHE A 512 17.51 16.62 -7.59
C PHE A 512 17.68 17.70 -8.65
N VAL A 513 17.14 18.88 -8.35
CA VAL A 513 17.27 20.12 -9.14
C VAL A 513 17.57 21.28 -8.21
N LYS A 514 18.25 22.30 -8.73
CA LYS A 514 18.43 23.58 -8.04
C LYS A 514 17.21 24.48 -8.30
N ASP A 515 16.59 25.01 -7.26
CA ASP A 515 15.54 26.01 -7.44
C ASP A 515 16.12 27.42 -7.65
N VAL A 516 15.22 28.40 -7.84
CA VAL A 516 15.59 29.81 -8.08
C VAL A 516 16.31 30.42 -6.87
N SER A 517 16.05 29.93 -5.66
CA SER A 517 16.75 30.36 -4.44
C SER A 517 18.10 29.68 -4.25
N GLY A 518 18.45 28.75 -5.13
CA GLY A 518 19.67 27.96 -5.07
C GLY A 518 19.57 26.73 -4.16
N ASP A 519 18.40 26.41 -3.63
CA ASP A 519 18.18 25.22 -2.81
C ASP A 519 18.08 23.96 -3.66
N ILE A 520 18.53 22.83 -3.10
CA ILE A 520 18.48 21.53 -3.77
C ILE A 520 17.13 20.88 -3.45
N ILE A 521 16.26 20.77 -4.45
CA ILE A 521 14.93 20.16 -4.33
C ILE A 521 14.94 18.76 -4.92
N GLY A 522 14.60 17.76 -4.11
CA GLY A 522 14.44 16.37 -4.51
C GLY A 522 12.99 16.00 -4.80
N LYS A 523 12.79 15.14 -5.80
CA LYS A 523 11.50 14.52 -6.14
C LYS A 523 11.72 13.13 -6.74
N SER A 524 10.66 12.32 -6.85
CA SER A 524 10.77 11.04 -7.53
C SER A 524 11.15 11.21 -9.01
N ALA A 525 12.14 10.45 -9.47
CA ALA A 525 12.50 10.37 -10.88
C ALA A 525 11.57 9.43 -11.66
N THR A 526 10.96 8.48 -10.95
CA THR A 526 10.05 7.45 -11.46
C THR A 526 8.62 7.74 -11.02
N LEU A 527 7.72 6.76 -11.14
CA LEU A 527 6.35 6.88 -10.67
C LEU A 527 6.36 7.15 -9.14
N PRO A 528 5.76 8.25 -8.66
CA PRO A 528 5.82 8.63 -7.25
C PRO A 528 4.97 7.70 -6.37
N TYR A 529 5.26 7.69 -5.06
CA TYR A 529 4.50 7.01 -3.99
C TYR A 529 4.63 5.49 -3.92
N PHE A 530 5.21 4.85 -4.92
CA PHE A 530 5.48 3.42 -4.89
C PHE A 530 6.80 3.13 -4.20
N MET A 531 6.84 2.01 -3.50
CA MET A 531 8.04 1.48 -2.83
C MET A 531 8.13 -0.02 -3.09
N GLU A 532 9.35 -0.52 -3.32
CA GLU A 532 9.59 -1.96 -3.42
C GLU A 532 9.99 -2.52 -2.04
N ILE A 533 9.22 -3.46 -1.51
CA ILE A 533 9.57 -4.17 -0.27
C ILE A 533 9.67 -5.66 -0.56
N ARG A 534 10.84 -6.24 -0.29
CA ARG A 534 11.09 -7.66 -0.58
C ARG A 534 10.14 -8.58 0.20
N GLY A 535 9.48 -9.49 -0.49
CA GLY A 535 8.47 -10.38 0.09
C GLY A 535 7.06 -9.79 0.18
N LEU A 536 6.89 -8.47 -0.03
CA LEU A 536 5.58 -7.84 -0.25
C LEU A 536 5.36 -7.46 -1.71
N GLY A 537 6.44 -7.17 -2.43
CA GLY A 537 6.42 -6.63 -3.78
C GLY A 537 6.28 -5.10 -3.78
N ILE A 538 5.71 -4.57 -4.85
CA ILE A 538 5.46 -3.14 -4.99
C ILE A 538 4.22 -2.75 -4.21
N ILE A 539 4.37 -1.74 -3.35
CA ILE A 539 3.31 -1.19 -2.53
C ILE A 539 3.09 0.30 -2.84
N ASP A 540 1.83 0.74 -2.82
CA ASP A 540 1.47 2.16 -2.92
C ASP A 540 1.34 2.77 -1.52
N ILE A 541 2.35 3.54 -1.11
CA ILE A 541 2.39 4.19 0.20
C ILE A 541 1.25 5.18 0.38
N LYS A 542 0.86 5.89 -0.68
CA LYS A 542 -0.24 6.86 -0.63
C LYS A 542 -1.57 6.15 -0.36
N THR A 543 -1.79 4.98 -0.95
CA THR A 543 -3.03 4.23 -0.76
C THR A 543 -3.05 3.48 0.58
N LEU A 544 -1.91 2.95 1.03
CA LEU A 544 -1.80 2.24 2.30
C LEU A 544 -1.87 3.16 3.53
N TYR A 545 -1.14 4.27 3.52
CA TYR A 545 -0.94 5.16 4.67
C TYR A 545 -1.57 6.55 4.50
N GLY A 546 -2.18 6.81 3.34
CA GLY A 546 -2.90 8.06 3.04
C GLY A 546 -2.01 9.18 2.50
N LEU A 547 -2.66 10.29 2.11
CA LEU A 547 -1.99 11.50 1.58
C LEU A 547 -1.00 12.12 2.57
N GLY A 548 -1.23 11.93 3.87
CA GLY A 548 -0.34 12.44 4.93
C GLY A 548 1.03 11.76 4.96
N ALA A 549 1.17 10.57 4.36
CA ALA A 549 2.39 9.77 4.35
C ALA A 549 3.30 10.04 3.14
N VAL A 550 2.92 10.96 2.24
CA VAL A 550 3.67 11.23 1.00
C VAL A 550 3.87 12.73 0.73
N ARG A 551 4.92 13.03 -0.04
CA ARG A 551 5.23 14.37 -0.57
C ARG A 551 5.69 14.29 -2.01
N ILE A 552 5.38 15.32 -2.79
CA ILE A 552 5.76 15.38 -4.21
C ILE A 552 7.23 15.79 -4.36
N ASN A 553 7.67 16.75 -3.56
CA ASN A 553 9.04 17.23 -3.55
C ASN A 553 9.41 17.73 -2.14
N LYS A 554 10.71 17.83 -1.87
CA LYS A 554 11.24 18.41 -0.64
C LYS A 554 12.66 18.93 -0.85
N LYS A 555 13.04 19.98 -0.12
CA LYS A 555 14.42 20.44 -0.02
C LYS A 555 15.30 19.36 0.63
N LEU A 556 16.48 19.09 0.07
CA LEU A 556 17.47 18.20 0.65
C LEU A 556 18.24 18.93 1.76
N ASP A 557 18.12 18.43 3.00
CA ASP A 557 18.81 18.99 4.16
C ASP A 557 19.98 18.12 4.61
N ILE A 558 19.84 16.80 4.51
CA ILE A 558 20.79 15.83 5.06
C ILE A 558 20.83 14.55 4.23
N ILE A 559 22.03 13.99 4.09
CA ILE A 559 22.27 12.66 3.53
C ILE A 559 22.68 11.74 4.68
N ILE A 560 22.04 10.58 4.79
CA ILE A 560 22.39 9.56 5.78
C ILE A 560 22.78 8.28 5.05
N GLU A 561 24.03 7.87 5.20
CA GLU A 561 24.55 6.63 4.64
C GLU A 561 24.46 5.49 5.65
N LEU A 562 23.66 4.48 5.33
CA LEU A 562 23.55 3.25 6.11
C LEU A 562 24.68 2.30 5.74
N LYS A 563 25.46 1.86 6.74
CA LYS A 563 26.55 0.88 6.61
C LYS A 563 26.34 -0.29 7.58
N GLU A 564 26.86 -1.46 7.23
CA GLU A 564 26.92 -2.61 8.13
C GLU A 564 28.09 -2.44 9.12
N GLN A 565 27.89 -2.82 10.39
CA GLN A 565 28.98 -2.83 11.37
C GLN A 565 29.84 -4.10 11.19
N GLU A 566 31.14 -3.93 10.95
CA GLU A 566 32.11 -5.03 11.00
C GLU A 566 32.43 -5.37 12.47
N ARG A 567 32.56 -6.67 12.79
CA ARG A 567 32.51 -7.22 14.17
C ARG A 567 33.61 -6.73 15.14
N ASP A 568 34.67 -6.06 14.66
CA ASP A 568 35.86 -5.75 15.47
C ASP A 568 35.97 -4.31 16.00
N ASN A 569 35.04 -3.40 15.66
CA ASN A 569 35.04 -2.05 16.22
C ASN A 569 33.82 -1.84 17.14
N TYR A 570 33.96 -2.23 18.41
CA TYR A 570 33.16 -1.67 19.49
C TYR A 570 33.64 -0.24 19.78
N MET A 571 33.40 0.68 18.85
CA MET A 571 33.44 2.10 19.19
C MET A 571 32.14 2.43 19.91
N THR A 572 32.28 2.69 21.21
CA THR A 572 31.23 3.18 22.12
C THR A 572 30.80 4.62 21.85
N ALA A 573 31.45 5.32 20.90
CA ALA A 573 30.96 6.58 20.38
C ALA A 573 30.02 6.31 19.20
N VAL A 574 28.85 6.94 19.20
CA VAL A 574 28.17 7.25 17.93
C VAL A 574 29.17 8.13 17.18
N ASP A 575 29.97 7.52 16.32
CA ASP A 575 31.00 8.21 15.56
C ASP A 575 30.28 9.05 14.51
N TYR A 576 29.81 10.22 14.96
CA TYR A 576 29.22 11.29 14.16
C TYR A 576 30.32 11.86 13.27
N GLN A 577 30.77 11.09 12.28
CA GLN A 577 31.60 11.64 11.21
C GLN A 577 30.70 12.49 10.33
N SER A 578 30.48 13.73 10.78
CA SER A 578 29.83 14.77 9.99
C SER A 578 30.75 15.12 8.83
N THR A 579 30.41 14.58 7.67
CA THR A 579 31.06 14.93 6.42
C THR A 579 30.13 15.85 5.64
N SER A 580 30.62 16.42 4.54
CA SER A 580 29.75 17.09 3.58
C SER A 580 29.83 16.36 2.25
N SER A 581 28.74 16.37 1.50
CA SER A 581 28.70 15.90 0.12
C SER A 581 28.22 17.02 -0.77
N GLU A 582 28.87 17.18 -1.91
CA GLU A 582 28.53 18.23 -2.88
C GLU A 582 27.47 17.71 -3.85
N ILE A 583 26.30 18.33 -3.84
CA ILE A 583 25.19 18.03 -4.75
C ILE A 583 24.87 19.31 -5.53
N LEU A 584 25.06 19.29 -6.86
CA LEU A 584 24.82 20.44 -7.75
C LEU A 584 25.50 21.75 -7.27
N GLY A 585 26.73 21.64 -6.77
CA GLY A 585 27.51 22.77 -6.26
C GLY A 585 27.19 23.20 -4.81
N ASN A 586 26.22 22.55 -4.15
CA ASN A 586 25.86 22.85 -2.76
C ASN A 586 26.44 21.79 -1.81
N LYS A 587 27.05 22.23 -0.70
CA LYS A 587 27.51 21.33 0.37
C LYS A 587 26.33 20.92 1.26
N ILE A 588 26.00 19.63 1.25
CA ILE A 588 24.95 19.02 2.06
C ILE A 588 25.59 18.22 3.20
N ALA A 589 25.02 18.30 4.40
CA ALA A 589 25.50 17.53 5.55
C ALA A 589 25.32 16.03 5.30
N LYS A 590 26.35 15.22 5.59
CA LYS A 590 26.34 13.77 5.43
C LYS A 590 26.72 13.07 6.73
N PHE A 591 25.90 12.10 7.12
CA PHE A 591 26.06 11.26 8.31
C PHE A 591 26.19 9.80 7.91
N ILE A 592 27.01 9.04 8.64
CA ILE A 592 27.15 7.60 8.44
C ILE A 592 26.55 6.90 9.66
N LEU A 593 25.59 6.01 9.44
CA LEU A 593 24.97 5.22 10.50
C LEU A 593 25.31 3.74 10.29
N TYR A 594 25.92 3.15 11.31
CA TYR A 594 26.22 1.71 11.34
C TYR A 594 25.03 0.94 11.91
N ILE A 595 24.50 0.02 11.11
CA ILE A 595 23.41 -0.87 11.48
C ILE A 595 24.01 -2.13 12.14
N SER A 596 23.56 -2.41 13.36
CA SER A 596 23.95 -3.58 14.14
C SER A 596 22.74 -4.34 14.66
N SER A 597 22.93 -5.59 15.08
CA SER A 597 21.84 -6.39 15.66
C SER A 597 21.38 -5.77 16.98
N GLY A 598 20.09 -5.45 17.06
CA GLY A 598 19.45 -4.89 18.27
C GLY A 598 19.27 -3.37 18.29
N ARG A 599 19.81 -2.63 17.31
CA ARG A 599 19.55 -1.18 17.16
C ARG A 599 18.52 -0.92 16.07
N ASN A 600 17.50 -0.13 16.41
CA ASN A 600 16.47 0.28 15.46
C ASN A 600 17.00 1.38 14.53
N ALA A 601 17.16 1.07 13.24
CA ALA A 601 17.71 2.00 12.26
C ALA A 601 16.86 3.27 12.09
N ALA A 602 15.52 3.14 12.12
CA ALA A 602 14.61 4.27 12.00
C ALA A 602 14.79 5.25 13.18
N ALA A 603 14.90 4.74 14.40
CA ALA A 603 15.17 5.56 15.58
C ALA A 603 16.53 6.29 15.48
N MET A 604 17.57 5.62 14.99
CA MET A 604 18.89 6.26 14.78
C MET A 604 18.83 7.37 13.73
N VAL A 605 18.07 7.16 12.66
CA VAL A 605 17.80 8.19 11.63
C VAL A 605 17.06 9.39 12.25
N GLU A 606 16.02 9.15 13.04
CA GLU A 606 15.29 10.24 13.74
C GLU A 606 16.22 11.04 14.64
N ILE A 607 17.05 10.36 15.45
CA ILE A 607 18.03 11.00 16.34
C ILE A 607 19.03 11.85 15.54
N ALA A 608 19.53 11.35 14.40
CA ALA A 608 20.45 12.11 13.55
C ALA A 608 19.80 13.40 13.01
N VAL A 609 18.53 13.34 12.62
CA VAL A 609 17.77 14.51 12.15
C VAL A 609 17.49 15.48 13.29
N MET A 610 17.11 14.99 14.48
CA MET A 610 16.93 15.82 15.67
C MET A 610 18.23 16.53 16.06
N ASN A 611 19.38 15.86 15.96
CA ASN A 611 20.68 16.48 16.23
C ASN A 611 20.99 17.60 15.23
N LEU A 612 20.75 17.37 13.93
CA LEU A 612 20.89 18.42 12.91
C LEU A 612 19.95 19.61 13.19
N MET A 613 18.71 19.33 13.60
CA MET A 613 17.75 20.37 13.96
C MET A 613 18.26 21.21 15.15
N ALA A 614 18.77 20.56 16.20
CA ALA A 614 19.36 21.25 17.35
C ALA A 614 20.53 22.15 16.93
N ILE A 615 21.45 21.64 16.09
CA ILE A 615 22.59 22.41 15.57
C ILE A 615 22.12 23.63 14.78
N LYS A 616 21.11 23.47 13.91
CA LYS A 616 20.53 24.61 13.15
C LYS A 616 19.83 25.64 14.04
N LEU A 617 19.32 25.24 15.22
CA LEU A 617 18.76 26.13 16.23
C LEU A 617 19.83 26.77 17.13
N GLY A 618 21.12 26.48 16.90
CA GLY A 618 22.24 27.02 17.67
C GLY A 618 22.64 26.19 18.89
N HIS A 619 22.05 25.01 19.08
CA HIS A 619 22.39 24.07 20.14
C HIS A 619 23.25 22.93 19.58
N ASP A 620 24.56 22.97 19.81
CA ASP A 620 25.48 21.91 19.44
C ASP A 620 25.82 21.03 20.67
N PRO A 621 25.21 19.83 20.80
CA PRO A 621 25.41 18.98 21.97
C PRO A 621 26.87 18.53 22.13
N GLU A 622 27.59 18.31 21.04
CA GLU A 622 28.98 17.83 21.08
C GLU A 622 29.92 18.96 21.52
N LYS A 623 29.68 20.18 21.04
CA LYS A 623 30.38 21.37 21.53
C LYS A 623 30.09 21.61 23.02
N LEU A 624 28.82 21.54 23.44
CA LEU A 624 28.43 21.70 24.84
C LEU A 624 29.05 20.63 25.73
N TYR A 625 29.08 19.38 25.29
CA TYR A 625 29.74 18.28 26.01
C TYR A 625 31.24 18.51 26.13
N ARG A 626 31.92 18.91 25.05
CA ARG A 626 33.35 19.25 25.07
C ARG A 626 33.67 20.47 25.94
N GLU A 627 32.84 21.50 25.91
CA GLU A 627 32.96 22.67 26.78
C GLU A 627 32.69 22.30 28.25
N GLY A 628 31.72 21.42 28.51
CA GLY A 628 31.45 20.85 29.83
C GLY A 628 32.65 20.08 30.37
N LEU A 629 33.19 19.14 29.58
CA LEU A 629 34.42 18.41 29.91
C LEU A 629 35.59 19.35 30.21
N LYS A 630 35.75 20.43 29.42
CA LYS A 630 36.77 21.46 29.66
C LYS A 630 36.60 22.20 30.98
N ARG A 631 35.37 22.38 31.46
CA ARG A 631 35.03 23.04 32.72
C ARG A 631 35.14 22.11 33.94
N MET A 632 35.17 20.80 33.74
CA MET A 632 35.35 19.81 34.82
C MET A 632 36.80 19.79 35.31
N THR A 633 36.95 19.65 36.63
CA THR A 633 38.23 19.47 37.32
C THR A 633 38.88 18.12 36.99
N GLU A 634 40.17 17.97 37.28
CA GLU A 634 40.91 16.71 37.03
C GLU A 634 40.34 15.51 37.79
N GLU A 635 39.80 15.72 38.99
CA GLU A 635 39.16 14.67 39.79
C GLU A 635 37.80 14.24 39.22
N GLU A 636 36.99 15.18 38.75
CA GLU A 636 35.69 14.90 38.12
C GLU A 636 35.85 14.19 36.77
N ARG A 637 36.95 14.43 36.04
CA ARG A 637 37.25 13.71 34.79
C ARG A 637 37.66 12.26 35.03
N LYS A 638 38.39 11.97 36.12
CA LYS A 638 38.77 10.59 36.49
C LYS A 638 37.55 9.72 36.80
N LEU A 639 36.56 10.28 37.50
CA LEU A 639 35.30 9.62 37.84
C LEU A 639 34.40 9.25 36.65
N LEU A 640 34.62 9.82 35.46
CA LEU A 640 33.88 9.50 34.23
C LEU A 640 34.55 8.41 33.38
N THR A 641 35.83 8.11 33.64
CA THR A 641 36.64 7.14 32.90
C THR A 641 36.83 5.81 33.62
N GLU A 642 36.43 5.74 34.90
CA GLU A 642 36.20 4.50 35.66
C GLU A 642 34.77 4.02 35.45
#